data_AF-Q7MXY4-F1
#
_entry.id   AF-Q7MXY4-F1
#
_cell.length_a   1.000
_cell.length_b   1.000
_cell.length_c   1.000
_cell.angle_alpha   90.00
_cell.angle_beta   90.00
_cell.angle_gamma   90.00
#
_symmetry.space_group_name_H-M   'P 1'
#
loop_
_entity.id
_entity.type
_entity.pdbx_description
1 polymer ?
#
loop_
_entity_poly.entity_id
_entity_poly.type
_entity_poly.pdbx_seq_one_letter_code
_entity_poly.pdbx_strand_id
1 'polypeptide(L)'
;MAYDFTQTFRNSLEYSYQEATRLGVVAVTQDMLVLGIIRDGDNGAIDIMRHYGINLYELKRLIELEAIAESLPASPEGSPIFTPSAREAIDDATDICADMEDEAVSPVHLLLSILNSTQESLVQKIFMKQGIKYDTILSDYFGQRNPSEGKSPSEMEILDGYQDNDFDDEEDESSPPSGNSGTGGGSGDAPEQNTGGGDTTTTTRSGGDTPALDTFGTDITAMAAAGKLDPVVGREQEIERVIQILSRRKKNNPVLIGEPGVGKSAIVEGLAERIVNRKVSRILFDKRIISLDLAQMVAGTKYRGQFEERLKAVLDELKKNPQIILFIDEIHTIVGAGSAAGSMDTANMLKPALARGQVQCIGATTLDEYRKNIEKDGALERRFQKVPIAPSTAEETLTILQNIKEKYEDYHGVRYTDEAIKAAVELTDRYVSDRFFPDKAIDAMDEAGASVHITNVVAPKEIEILEAELASVRENKLSAVKAQNYELAASFRDQERRTQQQIAEEKKKWEEQMSKHRETVDENVVAHVVALMTGVPAERLSTGEGERLRTMADDLKTKVVGQDTAIEKMVHAIQRNRLGLRNEKKPIGSFLFLGPTGVGKTYLAKKLAEYLFEDENAMIRVDMSEYMEKFSVSRLVGAPPGYVGYEEGGQLTERVRRKPYSVVLLDEIEKAHADVFNLLLQVMDEGQLTDSLGRRVNFKNTVIIITSNVGTRQLKDFGQGIGFRSEKDEEANKEHSRSVIQKALNKTFSPEFLNRLDDIILFDQLGKTEIRRMVDIELKAVLARIHRAGYDLVLTDEAKDVIATKGYDLQYGARPLKRTLQNEVEDRLTDLILSGQIEKGQTLTLSARDGEIIVQEQA
;
A
#
# COMPACT_ATOMS: atom_id res chain seq x y z
N MET A 1 -6.73 20.71 -9.87
CA MET A 1 -5.73 19.77 -10.41
C MET A 1 -5.72 19.96 -11.92
N ALA A 2 -4.58 20.12 -12.57
CA ALA A 2 -4.54 20.11 -14.03
C ALA A 2 -4.55 18.64 -14.45
N TYR A 3 -5.70 18.12 -14.89
CA TYR A 3 -5.79 16.77 -15.42
C TYR A 3 -4.94 16.65 -16.69
N ASP A 4 -4.24 15.52 -16.85
CA ASP A 4 -3.47 15.26 -18.06
C ASP A 4 -4.42 14.85 -19.20
N PHE A 5 -4.10 15.22 -20.44
CA PHE A 5 -4.93 14.90 -21.61
C PHE A 5 -4.28 13.77 -22.42
N THR A 6 -5.07 12.79 -22.85
CA THR A 6 -4.53 11.71 -23.68
C THR A 6 -4.10 12.24 -25.05
N GLN A 7 -3.16 11.54 -25.70
CA GLN A 7 -2.74 11.92 -27.04
C GLN A 7 -3.89 11.88 -28.05
N THR A 8 -4.79 10.88 -27.93
CA THR A 8 -6.00 10.75 -28.76
C THR A 8 -6.99 11.89 -28.56
N PHE A 9 -7.13 12.40 -27.32
CA PHE A 9 -7.95 13.59 -27.06
C PHE A 9 -7.36 14.83 -27.73
N ARG A 10 -6.04 15.07 -27.59
CA ARG A 10 -5.35 16.18 -28.24
C ARG A 10 -5.46 16.11 -29.77
N ASN A 11 -5.28 14.93 -30.34
CA ASN A 11 -5.45 14.68 -31.77
C ASN A 11 -6.89 14.95 -32.22
N SER A 12 -7.90 14.49 -31.47
CA SER A 12 -9.32 14.73 -31.79
C SER A 12 -9.63 16.22 -31.86
N LEU A 13 -9.09 17.04 -30.95
CA LEU A 13 -9.24 18.50 -31.01
C LEU A 13 -8.53 19.12 -32.21
N GLU A 14 -7.32 18.67 -32.53
CA GLU A 14 -6.57 19.14 -33.70
C GLU A 14 -7.30 18.77 -35.01
N TYR A 15 -7.82 17.55 -35.11
CA TYR A 15 -8.60 17.12 -36.28
C TYR A 15 -9.92 17.87 -36.41
N SER A 16 -10.60 18.18 -35.30
CA SER A 16 -11.82 19.03 -35.32
C SER A 16 -11.53 20.39 -35.95
N TYR A 17 -10.37 20.96 -35.64
CA TYR A 17 -9.90 22.22 -36.20
C TYR A 17 -9.52 22.12 -37.68
N GLN A 18 -8.85 21.04 -38.07
CA GLN A 18 -8.51 20.77 -39.47
C GLN A 18 -9.77 20.52 -40.32
N GLU A 19 -10.78 19.84 -39.78
CA GLU A 19 -12.09 19.64 -40.43
C GLU A 19 -12.83 20.96 -40.61
N ALA A 20 -12.81 21.84 -39.62
CA ALA A 20 -13.37 23.19 -39.77
C ALA A 20 -12.70 23.99 -40.89
N THR A 21 -11.37 23.91 -40.96
CA THR A 21 -10.59 24.54 -42.03
C THR A 21 -10.94 23.95 -43.39
N ARG A 22 -11.08 22.63 -43.49
CA ARG A 22 -11.45 21.91 -44.73
C ARG A 22 -12.85 22.29 -45.23
N LEU A 23 -13.80 22.44 -44.31
CA LEU A 23 -15.18 22.81 -44.61
C LEU A 23 -15.35 24.32 -44.87
N GLY A 24 -14.29 25.11 -44.66
CA GLY A 24 -14.32 26.56 -44.87
C GLY A 24 -15.16 27.31 -43.82
N VAL A 25 -15.34 26.73 -42.65
CA VAL A 25 -16.15 27.31 -41.57
C VAL A 25 -15.28 28.00 -40.53
N VAL A 26 -15.76 29.14 -40.01
CA VAL A 26 -14.99 30.03 -39.12
C VAL A 26 -15.05 29.59 -37.65
N ALA A 27 -16.00 28.71 -37.31
CA ALA A 27 -16.25 28.25 -35.95
C ALA A 27 -16.27 26.71 -35.88
N VAL A 28 -15.64 26.16 -34.84
CA VAL A 28 -15.73 24.74 -34.48
C VAL A 28 -16.89 24.58 -33.48
N THR A 29 -17.98 23.97 -33.92
CA THR A 29 -19.16 23.68 -33.08
C THR A 29 -18.94 22.42 -32.23
N GLN A 30 -19.80 22.19 -31.23
CA GLN A 30 -19.76 20.97 -30.42
C GLN A 30 -19.91 19.70 -31.26
N ASP A 31 -20.73 19.73 -32.33
CA ASP A 31 -20.90 18.61 -33.24
C ASP A 31 -19.62 18.32 -34.05
N MET A 32 -18.85 19.36 -34.39
CA MET A 32 -17.59 19.21 -35.10
C MET A 32 -16.47 18.61 -34.26
N LEU A 33 -16.60 18.60 -32.93
CA LEU A 33 -15.71 17.83 -32.06
C LEU A 33 -15.82 16.33 -32.37
N VAL A 34 -17.02 15.87 -32.73
CA VAL A 34 -17.25 14.48 -33.13
C VAL A 34 -16.65 14.18 -34.50
N LEU A 35 -16.54 15.15 -35.41
CA LEU A 35 -15.78 14.97 -36.65
C LEU A 35 -14.30 14.73 -36.39
N GLY A 36 -13.73 15.42 -35.39
CA GLY A 36 -12.36 15.19 -34.95
C GLY A 36 -12.18 13.81 -34.33
N ILE A 37 -13.12 13.38 -33.48
CA ILE A 37 -13.15 12.01 -32.92
C ILE A 37 -13.21 10.96 -34.03
N ILE A 38 -14.09 11.14 -35.03
CA ILE A 38 -14.23 10.22 -36.17
C ILE A 38 -12.94 10.18 -37.01
N ARG A 39 -12.26 11.31 -37.15
CA ARG A 39 -11.03 11.42 -37.95
C ARG A 39 -9.78 10.88 -37.23
N ASP A 40 -9.71 10.96 -35.91
CA ASP A 40 -8.62 10.37 -35.12
C ASP A 40 -8.54 8.83 -35.31
N GLY A 41 -9.64 8.20 -35.73
CA GLY A 41 -9.69 6.77 -36.00
C GLY A 41 -9.94 5.98 -34.72
N ASP A 42 -9.25 4.86 -34.52
CA ASP A 42 -9.55 3.92 -33.42
C ASP A 42 -9.35 4.58 -32.03
N ASN A 43 -10.48 4.96 -31.43
CA ASN A 43 -10.57 5.50 -30.07
C ASN A 43 -11.86 5.00 -29.39
N GLY A 44 -11.89 5.02 -28.06
CA GLY A 44 -13.00 4.47 -27.29
C GLY A 44 -14.36 5.15 -27.54
N ALA A 45 -14.39 6.40 -28.02
CA ALA A 45 -15.64 7.06 -28.39
C ALA A 45 -16.22 6.49 -29.70
N ILE A 46 -15.38 6.12 -30.67
CA ILE A 46 -15.80 5.38 -31.86
C ILE A 46 -16.36 4.01 -31.48
N ASP A 47 -15.74 3.32 -30.52
CA ASP A 47 -16.22 2.01 -30.08
C ASP A 47 -17.61 2.08 -29.43
N ILE A 48 -17.85 3.10 -28.60
CA ILE A 48 -19.19 3.37 -28.04
C ILE A 48 -20.18 3.64 -29.18
N MET A 49 -19.84 4.49 -30.15
CA MET A 49 -20.70 4.79 -31.29
C MET A 49 -21.05 3.53 -32.11
N ARG A 50 -20.04 2.70 -32.40
CA ARG A 50 -20.23 1.43 -33.13
C ARG A 50 -21.06 0.43 -32.34
N HIS A 51 -20.84 0.33 -31.04
CA HIS A 51 -21.59 -0.58 -30.15
C HIS A 51 -23.09 -0.30 -30.17
N TYR A 52 -23.47 0.98 -30.15
CA TYR A 52 -24.87 1.39 -30.24
C TYR A 52 -25.41 1.49 -31.69
N GLY A 53 -24.67 0.99 -32.69
CA GLY A 53 -25.12 0.93 -34.08
C GLY A 53 -25.18 2.29 -34.80
N ILE A 54 -24.42 3.29 -34.33
CA ILE A 54 -24.34 4.59 -35.00
C ILE A 54 -23.50 4.46 -36.28
N ASN A 55 -24.11 4.74 -37.43
CA ASN A 55 -23.41 4.79 -38.70
C ASN A 55 -22.52 6.04 -38.77
N LEU A 56 -21.21 5.86 -38.61
CA LEU A 56 -20.23 6.94 -38.57
C LEU A 56 -20.16 7.74 -39.89
N TYR A 57 -20.40 7.09 -41.02
CA TYR A 57 -20.41 7.76 -42.33
C TYR A 57 -21.61 8.70 -42.45
N GLU A 58 -22.79 8.24 -42.05
CA GLU A 58 -24.01 9.05 -42.04
C GLU A 58 -23.89 10.20 -41.02
N LEU A 59 -23.40 9.90 -39.81
CA LEU A 59 -23.18 10.91 -38.77
C LEU A 59 -22.21 12.00 -39.24
N LYS A 60 -21.07 11.61 -39.82
CA LYS A 60 -20.10 12.54 -40.40
C LYS A 60 -20.76 13.43 -41.46
N ARG A 61 -21.48 12.84 -42.42
CA ARG A 61 -22.17 13.58 -43.49
C ARG A 61 -23.18 14.58 -42.94
N LEU A 62 -23.95 14.20 -41.92
CA LEU A 62 -24.96 15.07 -41.31
C LEU A 62 -24.31 16.27 -40.61
N ILE A 63 -23.21 16.04 -39.86
CA ILE A 63 -22.48 17.12 -39.20
C ILE A 63 -21.83 18.06 -40.23
N GLU A 64 -21.25 17.52 -41.31
CA GLU A 64 -20.68 18.34 -42.40
C GLU A 64 -21.74 19.22 -43.08
N LEU A 65 -22.93 18.65 -43.36
CA LEU A 65 -24.03 19.40 -43.97
C LEU A 65 -24.54 20.52 -43.06
N GLU A 66 -24.69 20.24 -41.76
CA GLU A 66 -25.13 21.25 -40.78
C GLU A 66 -24.08 22.35 -40.63
N ALA A 67 -22.80 21.99 -40.52
CA ALA A 67 -21.70 22.95 -40.40
C ALA A 67 -21.62 23.89 -41.62
N ILE A 68 -21.86 23.38 -42.83
CA ILE A 68 -21.91 24.21 -44.05
C ILE A 68 -23.18 25.07 -44.06
N ALA A 69 -24.33 24.53 -43.66
CA ALA A 69 -25.61 25.24 -43.65
C ALA A 69 -25.66 26.39 -42.64
N GLU A 70 -25.01 26.24 -41.48
CA GLU A 70 -24.91 27.25 -40.43
C GLU A 70 -23.77 28.27 -40.68
N SER A 71 -22.97 28.09 -41.73
CA SER A 71 -21.84 28.97 -42.02
C SER A 71 -22.28 30.32 -42.63
N LEU A 72 -21.82 31.42 -42.03
CA LEU A 72 -21.76 32.72 -42.72
C LEU A 72 -20.55 32.73 -43.66
N PRO A 73 -20.59 33.43 -44.81
CA PRO A 73 -19.48 33.45 -45.77
C PRO A 73 -18.19 33.94 -45.10
N ALA A 74 -17.17 33.08 -45.08
CA ALA A 74 -15.89 33.32 -44.44
C ALA A 74 -15.06 34.40 -45.17
N SER A 75 -14.34 35.22 -44.40
CA SER A 75 -13.19 35.97 -44.91
C SER A 75 -11.96 35.04 -44.96
N PRO A 76 -11.13 35.08 -46.02
CA PRO A 76 -10.15 34.04 -46.33
C PRO A 76 -8.89 33.98 -45.44
N GLU A 77 -8.81 34.72 -44.32
CA GLU A 77 -7.58 34.85 -43.51
C GLU A 77 -7.75 34.51 -42.03
N GLY A 78 -8.88 33.93 -41.62
CA GLY A 78 -9.18 33.56 -40.23
C GLY A 78 -8.94 32.09 -39.90
N SER A 79 -8.26 31.84 -38.79
CA SER A 79 -8.03 30.53 -38.19
C SER A 79 -9.30 30.10 -37.41
N PRO A 80 -9.93 28.92 -37.63
CA PRO A 80 -11.20 28.56 -36.97
C PRO A 80 -11.17 28.67 -35.43
N ILE A 81 -12.28 29.06 -34.80
CA ILE A 81 -12.33 29.23 -33.33
C ILE A 81 -13.39 28.30 -32.74
N PHE A 82 -13.07 27.61 -31.63
CA PHE A 82 -14.08 26.85 -30.87
C PHE A 82 -15.19 27.78 -30.36
N THR A 83 -16.44 27.39 -30.65
CA THR A 83 -17.63 28.04 -30.12
C THR A 83 -17.69 27.94 -28.58
N PRO A 84 -18.45 28.82 -27.90
CA PRO A 84 -18.63 28.71 -26.44
C PRO A 84 -19.13 27.34 -26.00
N SER A 85 -20.05 26.72 -26.73
CA SER A 85 -20.58 25.39 -26.45
C SER A 85 -19.55 24.27 -26.69
N ALA A 86 -18.71 24.40 -27.73
CA ALA A 86 -17.60 23.47 -27.93
C ALA A 86 -16.55 23.57 -26.83
N ARG A 87 -16.29 24.76 -26.28
CA ARG A 87 -15.38 24.93 -25.14
C ARG A 87 -15.98 24.37 -23.85
N GLU A 88 -17.25 24.64 -23.61
CA GLU A 88 -18.01 24.08 -22.48
C GLU A 88 -17.96 22.54 -22.50
N ALA A 89 -18.18 21.91 -23.67
CA ALA A 89 -18.03 20.46 -23.80
C ALA A 89 -16.60 19.93 -23.55
N ILE A 90 -15.57 20.71 -23.85
CA ILE A 90 -14.16 20.34 -23.55
C ILE A 90 -13.87 20.47 -22.05
N ASP A 91 -14.39 21.51 -21.41
CA ASP A 91 -14.23 21.75 -19.97
C ASP A 91 -15.02 20.68 -19.18
N ASP A 92 -16.28 20.43 -19.54
CA ASP A 92 -17.14 19.39 -18.93
C ASP A 92 -16.54 17.98 -19.07
N ALA A 93 -15.76 17.72 -20.12
CA ALA A 93 -15.04 16.44 -20.27
C ALA A 93 -13.98 16.24 -19.16
N THR A 94 -13.42 17.32 -18.61
CA THR A 94 -12.52 17.24 -17.46
C THR A 94 -13.26 16.90 -16.17
N ASP A 95 -14.47 17.43 -15.99
CA ASP A 95 -15.32 17.13 -14.83
C ASP A 95 -15.82 15.67 -14.89
N ILE A 96 -16.22 15.19 -16.07
CA ILE A 96 -16.62 13.78 -16.26
C ILE A 96 -15.44 12.83 -15.99
N CYS A 97 -14.21 13.20 -16.39
CA CYS A 97 -13.00 12.44 -16.05
C CYS A 97 -12.76 12.38 -14.54
N ALA A 98 -13.02 13.48 -13.83
CA ALA A 98 -12.90 13.54 -12.37
C ALA A 98 -13.94 12.67 -11.67
N ASP A 99 -15.20 12.75 -12.09
CA ASP A 99 -16.32 11.96 -11.55
C ASP A 99 -16.14 10.46 -11.80
N MET A 100 -15.46 10.11 -12.88
CA MET A 100 -15.13 8.72 -13.21
C MET A 100 -13.83 8.25 -12.55
N GLU A 101 -13.11 9.10 -11.80
CA GLU A 101 -11.83 8.79 -11.13
C GLU A 101 -10.72 8.34 -12.10
N ASP A 102 -10.71 8.93 -13.29
CA ASP A 102 -9.82 8.54 -14.36
C ASP A 102 -8.56 9.42 -14.42
N GLU A 103 -7.40 8.81 -14.73
CA GLU A 103 -6.09 9.49 -14.66
C GLU A 103 -5.89 10.57 -15.74
N ALA A 104 -6.57 10.45 -16.89
CA ALA A 104 -6.41 11.37 -18.01
C ALA A 104 -7.68 11.51 -18.87
N VAL A 105 -7.90 12.73 -19.37
CA VAL A 105 -9.07 13.06 -20.20
C VAL A 105 -8.89 12.50 -21.61
N SER A 106 -9.85 11.68 -22.01
CA SER A 106 -9.89 10.91 -23.27
C SER A 106 -11.08 11.29 -24.17
N PRO A 107 -11.09 10.90 -25.46
CA PRO A 107 -12.23 11.15 -26.37
C PRO A 107 -13.58 10.62 -25.86
N VAL A 108 -13.59 9.61 -24.99
CA VAL A 108 -14.81 9.06 -24.37
C VAL A 108 -15.49 10.13 -23.52
N HIS A 109 -14.74 10.83 -22.68
CA HIS A 109 -15.27 11.91 -21.85
C HIS A 109 -15.79 13.08 -22.70
N LEU A 110 -15.13 13.35 -23.83
CA LEU A 110 -15.58 14.36 -24.79
C LEU A 110 -16.92 13.99 -25.45
N LEU A 111 -17.10 12.72 -25.82
CA LEU A 111 -18.38 12.24 -26.34
C LEU A 111 -19.46 12.31 -25.26
N LEU A 112 -19.16 11.90 -24.04
CA LEU A 112 -20.09 11.92 -22.92
C LEU A 112 -20.50 13.35 -22.53
N SER A 113 -19.58 14.32 -22.55
CA SER A 113 -19.91 15.72 -22.28
C SER A 113 -20.85 16.29 -23.33
N ILE A 114 -20.64 15.98 -24.61
CA ILE A 114 -21.54 16.38 -25.70
C ILE A 114 -22.94 15.77 -25.52
N LEU A 115 -23.05 14.53 -25.02
CA LEU A 115 -24.33 13.87 -24.78
C LEU A 115 -25.04 14.35 -23.51
N ASN A 116 -24.29 14.82 -22.50
CA ASN A 116 -24.80 15.36 -21.25
C ASN A 116 -25.04 16.89 -21.30
N SER A 117 -24.57 17.56 -22.34
CA SER A 117 -24.70 19.00 -22.51
C SER A 117 -26.16 19.47 -22.44
N THR A 118 -26.36 20.61 -21.79
CA THR A 118 -27.66 21.28 -21.70
C THR A 118 -28.07 21.94 -23.02
N GLN A 119 -27.12 22.15 -23.93
CA GLN A 119 -27.37 22.73 -25.25
C GLN A 119 -27.58 21.63 -26.28
N GLU A 120 -28.80 21.53 -26.81
CA GLU A 120 -29.15 20.51 -27.80
C GLU A 120 -28.24 20.53 -29.04
N SER A 121 -27.44 19.48 -29.21
CA SER A 121 -26.57 19.27 -30.37
C SER A 121 -27.22 18.35 -31.41
N LEU A 122 -26.75 18.40 -32.67
CA LEU A 122 -27.19 17.47 -33.70
C LEU A 122 -26.84 16.03 -33.31
N VAL A 123 -25.63 15.82 -32.78
CA VAL A 123 -25.15 14.52 -32.28
C VAL A 123 -26.07 14.00 -31.18
N GLN A 124 -26.42 14.82 -30.19
CA GLN A 124 -27.31 14.44 -29.09
C GLN A 124 -28.71 14.07 -29.61
N LYS A 125 -29.25 14.82 -30.58
CA LYS A 125 -30.52 14.49 -31.24
C LYS A 125 -30.48 13.16 -31.98
N ILE A 126 -29.38 12.84 -32.65
CA ILE A 126 -29.20 11.56 -33.35
C ILE A 126 -29.15 10.40 -32.35
N PHE A 127 -28.38 10.53 -31.27
CA PHE A 127 -28.30 9.51 -30.22
C PHE A 127 -29.64 9.30 -29.51
N MET A 128 -30.34 10.39 -29.17
CA MET A 128 -31.67 10.31 -28.54
C MET A 128 -32.72 9.65 -29.44
N LYS A 129 -32.69 9.89 -30.76
CA LYS A 129 -33.59 9.22 -31.72
C LYS A 129 -33.38 7.71 -31.78
N GLN A 130 -32.16 7.25 -31.54
CA GLN A 130 -31.83 5.83 -31.43
C GLN A 130 -32.06 5.25 -30.03
N GLY A 131 -32.62 6.05 -29.11
CA GLY A 131 -32.90 5.63 -27.73
C GLY A 131 -31.67 5.59 -26.82
N ILE A 132 -30.53 6.12 -27.27
CA ILE A 132 -29.26 6.12 -26.53
C ILE A 132 -29.19 7.40 -25.69
N LYS A 133 -28.99 7.25 -24.39
CA LYS A 133 -28.86 8.36 -23.43
C LYS A 133 -27.56 8.26 -22.65
N TYR A 134 -27.11 9.39 -22.14
CA TYR A 134 -25.95 9.49 -21.25
C TYR A 134 -25.98 8.43 -20.13
N ASP A 135 -27.08 8.35 -19.37
CA ASP A 135 -27.21 7.40 -18.26
C ASP A 135 -27.10 5.92 -18.69
N THR A 136 -27.56 5.61 -19.91
CA THR A 136 -27.52 4.24 -20.46
C THR A 136 -26.10 3.84 -20.83
N ILE A 137 -25.35 4.76 -21.45
CA ILE A 137 -23.92 4.54 -21.74
C ILE A 137 -23.15 4.39 -20.44
N LEU A 138 -23.46 5.22 -19.43
CA LEU A 138 -22.79 5.17 -18.14
C LEU A 138 -23.03 3.83 -17.42
N SER A 139 -24.26 3.32 -17.42
CA SER A 139 -24.58 2.03 -16.80
C SER A 139 -23.96 0.83 -17.53
N ASP A 140 -23.99 0.83 -18.87
CA ASP A 140 -23.56 -0.30 -19.68
C ASP A 140 -22.03 -0.44 -19.72
N TYR A 141 -21.31 0.68 -19.68
CA TYR A 141 -19.84 0.70 -19.75
C TYR A 141 -19.15 0.86 -18.39
N PHE A 142 -19.81 1.44 -17.38
CA PHE A 142 -19.14 1.80 -16.12
C PHE A 142 -19.86 1.31 -14.83
N GLY A 143 -21.01 0.63 -14.95
CA GLY A 143 -21.83 0.17 -13.81
C GLY A 143 -21.25 -0.95 -12.93
N GLN A 144 -20.00 -1.39 -13.15
CA GLN A 144 -19.30 -2.40 -12.35
C GLN A 144 -17.84 -1.99 -12.05
N ARG A 145 -17.62 -0.90 -11.31
CA ARG A 145 -16.28 -0.58 -10.76
C ARG A 145 -16.18 -0.94 -9.27
N ASN A 146 -15.18 -1.76 -8.92
CA ASN A 146 -14.62 -1.88 -7.57
C ASN A 146 -13.59 -0.76 -7.38
N PRO A 147 -13.53 -0.05 -6.23
CA PRO A 147 -12.69 1.14 -6.03
C PRO A 147 -11.16 0.89 -5.98
N SER A 148 -10.67 -0.29 -6.38
CA SER A 148 -9.28 -0.72 -6.20
C SER A 148 -8.50 -0.96 -7.49
N GLU A 149 -9.08 -0.68 -8.65
CA GLU A 149 -8.38 -0.80 -9.94
C GLU A 149 -8.42 0.56 -10.67
N GLY A 150 -7.40 1.38 -10.42
CA GLY A 150 -7.18 2.64 -11.12
C GLY A 150 -6.77 2.38 -12.58
N LYS A 151 -7.73 2.39 -13.50
CA LYS A 151 -7.48 2.39 -14.94
C LYS A 151 -8.30 3.47 -15.63
N SER A 152 -7.61 4.33 -16.38
CA SER A 152 -8.22 5.40 -17.18
C SER A 152 -8.97 4.85 -18.42
N PRO A 153 -9.97 5.56 -18.98
CA PRO A 153 -10.83 5.11 -20.08
C PRO A 153 -10.16 5.19 -21.43
N SER A 154 -8.91 5.66 -21.47
CA SER A 154 -8.07 5.61 -22.67
C SER A 154 -7.62 4.20 -23.05
N GLU A 155 -7.85 3.18 -22.21
CA GLU A 155 -7.38 1.81 -22.44
C GLU A 155 -8.49 0.76 -22.70
N MET A 156 -9.72 1.17 -23.00
CA MET A 156 -10.76 0.21 -23.38
C MET A 156 -10.63 -0.21 -24.86
N GLU A 157 -10.26 -1.48 -25.09
CA GLU A 157 -10.28 -2.11 -26.42
C GLU A 157 -11.70 -2.35 -26.96
N ILE A 158 -11.87 -2.02 -28.23
CA ILE A 158 -12.80 -2.49 -29.27
C ILE A 158 -13.59 -3.77 -28.89
N LEU A 159 -14.92 -3.66 -28.82
CA LEU A 159 -15.84 -4.79 -28.67
C LEU A 159 -16.14 -5.37 -30.07
N ASP A 160 -15.37 -6.38 -30.47
CA ASP A 160 -15.53 -7.02 -31.77
C ASP A 160 -16.75 -7.94 -31.76
N GLY A 161 -17.81 -7.53 -32.44
CA GLY A 161 -19.11 -8.18 -32.34
C GLY A 161 -20.18 -7.71 -33.31
N TYR A 162 -19.86 -7.24 -34.51
CA TYR A 162 -20.82 -7.18 -35.62
C TYR A 162 -20.11 -7.45 -36.96
N GLN A 163 -20.49 -8.55 -37.60
CA GLN A 163 -20.21 -8.82 -39.01
C GLN A 163 -21.11 -7.91 -39.83
N ASP A 164 -20.55 -7.17 -40.79
CA ASP A 164 -21.30 -6.75 -41.97
C ASP A 164 -20.49 -7.05 -43.23
N ASN A 165 -21.02 -8.00 -43.99
CA ASN A 165 -20.80 -8.17 -45.41
C ASN A 165 -21.65 -7.12 -46.16
N ASP A 166 -21.24 -6.86 -47.40
CA ASP A 166 -21.97 -6.17 -48.47
C ASP A 166 -21.98 -4.63 -48.37
N PHE A 167 -21.13 -3.96 -49.17
CA PHE A 167 -21.52 -3.43 -50.49
C PHE A 167 -20.33 -2.69 -51.13
N ASP A 168 -20.06 -3.08 -52.37
CA ASP A 168 -18.98 -2.66 -53.27
C ASP A 168 -19.14 -1.22 -53.85
N ASP A 169 -18.12 -0.86 -54.64
CA ASP A 169 -18.05 0.10 -55.76
C ASP A 169 -17.44 1.48 -55.46
N GLU A 170 -16.55 2.05 -56.27
CA GLU A 170 -15.65 1.61 -57.35
C GLU A 170 -14.70 2.82 -57.63
N GLU A 171 -13.67 2.59 -58.47
CA GLU A 171 -12.95 3.56 -59.33
C GLU A 171 -11.45 3.83 -59.03
N ASP A 172 -10.66 2.82 -59.35
CA ASP A 172 -9.69 2.75 -60.47
C ASP A 172 -8.52 3.73 -60.73
N GLU A 173 -7.46 3.04 -61.19
CA GLU A 173 -6.40 3.44 -62.14
C GLU A 173 -5.25 4.38 -61.71
N SER A 174 -4.06 3.81 -61.51
CA SER A 174 -3.19 3.46 -62.66
C SER A 174 -1.78 3.05 -62.23
N SER A 175 -1.38 1.85 -62.65
CA SER A 175 0.03 1.45 -62.85
C SER A 175 0.19 1.06 -64.32
N PRO A 176 1.34 1.26 -64.95
CA PRO A 176 1.75 0.44 -66.08
C PRO A 176 2.82 -0.59 -65.65
N PRO A 177 2.72 -1.85 -66.14
CA PRO A 177 3.64 -2.93 -65.83
C PRO A 177 4.69 -3.12 -66.93
N SER A 178 5.83 -3.70 -66.59
CA SER A 178 6.49 -4.67 -67.47
C SER A 178 7.59 -5.42 -66.72
N GLY A 179 7.46 -6.73 -66.61
CA GLY A 179 8.58 -7.61 -66.31
C GLY A 179 9.46 -7.79 -67.55
N ASN A 180 10.76 -8.06 -67.32
CA ASN A 180 11.44 -9.10 -68.08
C ASN A 180 12.67 -9.62 -67.33
N SER A 181 12.87 -10.91 -67.52
CA SER A 181 14.02 -11.76 -67.21
C SER A 181 15.41 -11.18 -67.48
N GLY A 182 16.39 -11.61 -66.68
CA GLY A 182 17.80 -11.30 -66.91
C GLY A 182 18.73 -11.91 -65.86
N THR A 183 19.16 -13.15 -66.10
CA THR A 183 20.31 -13.83 -65.50
C THR A 183 21.62 -13.02 -65.57
N GLY A 184 22.49 -13.13 -64.55
CA GLY A 184 23.93 -12.87 -64.70
C GLY A 184 24.60 -12.40 -63.41
N GLY A 185 25.43 -13.27 -62.82
CA GLY A 185 26.25 -12.94 -61.64
C GLY A 185 27.55 -12.21 -61.96
N GLY A 186 28.29 -11.87 -60.90
CA GLY A 186 29.74 -11.66 -60.96
C GLY A 186 30.27 -10.37 -60.33
N SER A 187 30.79 -10.50 -59.11
CA SER A 187 32.03 -9.89 -58.58
C SER A 187 32.27 -8.37 -58.63
N GLY A 188 32.34 -7.78 -57.43
CA GLY A 188 33.55 -7.14 -56.86
C GLY A 188 34.08 -5.85 -57.50
N ASP A 189 33.96 -4.74 -56.79
CA ASP A 189 35.11 -3.99 -56.25
C ASP A 189 34.63 -2.78 -55.41
N ALA A 190 35.30 -2.56 -54.29
CA ALA A 190 35.43 -1.26 -53.62
C ALA A 190 36.88 -0.76 -53.90
N PRO A 191 37.33 0.47 -53.52
CA PRO A 191 36.68 1.53 -52.76
C PRO A 191 36.92 2.96 -53.35
N GLU A 192 36.29 4.01 -52.79
CA GLU A 192 37.00 5.16 -52.17
C GLU A 192 36.09 6.36 -51.82
N GLN A 193 36.25 6.76 -50.56
CA GLN A 193 36.08 8.05 -49.87
C GLN A 193 35.48 9.28 -50.59
N ASN A 194 34.49 9.89 -49.93
CA ASN A 194 34.57 11.32 -49.62
C ASN A 194 33.85 11.67 -48.29
N THR A 195 34.42 12.65 -47.61
CA THR A 195 34.26 13.03 -46.19
C THR A 195 33.26 14.16 -45.92
N GLY A 196 32.70 14.15 -44.69
CA GLY A 196 32.12 15.30 -43.96
C GLY A 196 30.59 15.39 -44.03
N GLY A 197 29.82 15.56 -42.96
CA GLY A 197 30.02 15.82 -41.54
C GLY A 197 28.71 16.43 -41.00
N GLY A 198 28.25 16.05 -39.81
CA GLY A 198 27.08 16.67 -39.14
C GLY A 198 26.12 15.64 -38.54
N ASP A 199 26.38 15.29 -37.28
CA ASP A 199 25.63 14.31 -36.49
C ASP A 199 24.31 14.92 -35.98
N THR A 200 23.19 14.34 -36.38
CA THR A 200 21.88 14.50 -35.73
C THR A 200 21.16 13.17 -35.91
N THR A 201 21.62 12.16 -35.19
CA THR A 201 21.04 10.81 -35.24
C THR A 201 19.77 10.76 -34.39
N THR A 202 18.66 11.21 -34.99
CA THR A 202 17.36 10.60 -34.77
C THR A 202 17.47 9.12 -35.06
N THR A 203 17.42 8.28 -34.04
CA THR A 203 17.35 6.81 -34.18
C THR A 203 16.02 6.44 -34.83
N THR A 204 16.03 6.35 -36.16
CA THR A 204 15.06 5.58 -36.93
C THR A 204 15.14 4.13 -36.47
N ARG A 205 14.08 3.64 -35.80
CA ARG A 205 13.90 2.22 -35.47
C ARG A 205 13.92 1.41 -36.77
N SER A 206 14.99 0.64 -36.97
CA SER A 206 15.02 -0.42 -37.97
C SER A 206 13.95 -1.46 -37.61
N GLY A 207 13.04 -1.78 -38.53
CA GLY A 207 12.10 -2.90 -38.36
C GLY A 207 12.87 -4.20 -38.11
N GLY A 208 12.82 -4.71 -36.87
CA GLY A 208 13.59 -5.86 -36.42
C GLY A 208 12.89 -7.20 -36.64
N ASP A 209 13.67 -8.28 -36.62
CA ASP A 209 13.24 -9.71 -36.70
C ASP A 209 12.37 -10.20 -35.50
N THR A 210 11.98 -9.29 -34.59
CA THR A 210 11.31 -9.60 -33.30
C THR A 210 10.19 -8.62 -32.90
N PRO A 211 9.18 -8.36 -33.76
CA PRO A 211 8.15 -7.35 -33.49
C PRO A 211 7.29 -7.63 -32.24
N ALA A 212 6.98 -8.90 -31.91
CA ALA A 212 6.20 -9.22 -30.71
C ALA A 212 7.03 -9.01 -29.43
N LEU A 213 8.30 -9.42 -29.43
CA LEU A 213 9.19 -9.20 -28.28
C LEU A 213 9.50 -7.72 -28.05
N ASP A 214 9.56 -6.90 -29.11
CA ASP A 214 9.77 -5.45 -28.99
C ASP A 214 8.52 -4.72 -28.46
N THR A 215 7.33 -5.32 -28.65
CA THR A 215 6.06 -4.77 -28.16
C THR A 215 5.78 -5.17 -26.72
N PHE A 216 5.99 -6.44 -26.38
CA PHE A 216 5.62 -7.01 -25.07
C PHE A 216 6.82 -7.23 -24.14
N GLY A 217 8.00 -6.74 -24.52
CA GLY A 217 9.24 -7.01 -23.80
C GLY A 217 10.18 -5.82 -23.71
N THR A 218 11.03 -5.85 -22.68
CA THR A 218 12.06 -4.85 -22.44
C THR A 218 13.45 -5.48 -22.59
N ASP A 219 14.30 -4.91 -23.45
CA ASP A 219 15.67 -5.40 -23.65
C ASP A 219 16.61 -4.90 -22.54
N ILE A 220 16.83 -5.76 -21.55
CA ILE A 220 17.73 -5.51 -20.41
C ILE A 220 19.19 -5.35 -20.90
N THR A 221 19.57 -6.05 -21.97
CA THR A 221 20.94 -5.98 -22.51
C THR A 221 21.21 -4.65 -23.19
N ALA A 222 20.22 -4.08 -23.86
CA ALA A 222 20.30 -2.72 -24.40
C ALA A 222 20.42 -1.67 -23.28
N MET A 223 19.68 -1.83 -22.19
CA MET A 223 19.80 -0.95 -21.01
C MET A 223 21.18 -1.04 -20.36
N ALA A 224 21.75 -2.24 -20.26
CA ALA A 224 23.11 -2.47 -19.76
C ALA A 224 24.15 -1.77 -20.65
N ALA A 225 24.03 -1.91 -21.97
CA ALA A 225 24.93 -1.26 -22.92
C ALA A 225 24.83 0.27 -22.88
N ALA A 226 23.67 0.81 -22.55
CA ALA A 226 23.43 2.24 -22.35
C ALA A 226 23.85 2.76 -20.95
N GLY A 227 24.33 1.90 -20.06
CA GLY A 227 24.73 2.27 -18.69
C GLY A 227 23.57 2.72 -17.81
N LYS A 228 22.33 2.28 -18.10
CA LYS A 228 21.13 2.69 -17.36
C LYS A 228 20.83 1.83 -16.14
N LEU A 229 21.43 0.65 -16.03
CA LEU A 229 21.19 -0.30 -14.94
C LEU A 229 21.83 0.15 -13.62
N ASP A 230 21.32 -0.37 -12.52
CA ASP A 230 21.93 -0.18 -11.20
C ASP A 230 23.09 -1.17 -10.98
N PRO A 231 24.18 -0.72 -10.33
CA PRO A 231 25.30 -1.60 -10.05
C PRO A 231 24.87 -2.70 -9.06
N VAL A 232 25.16 -3.95 -9.42
CA VAL A 232 24.81 -5.10 -8.58
C VAL A 232 25.87 -5.34 -7.50
N VAL A 233 25.44 -5.50 -6.25
CA VAL A 233 26.31 -5.71 -5.09
C VAL A 233 26.04 -7.07 -4.45
N GLY A 234 27.10 -7.84 -4.16
CA GLY A 234 27.02 -9.04 -3.31
C GLY A 234 26.27 -10.23 -3.93
N ARG A 235 26.07 -10.25 -5.26
CA ARG A 235 25.35 -11.31 -5.99
C ARG A 235 26.24 -12.09 -6.96
N GLU A 236 27.55 -12.06 -6.76
CA GLU A 236 28.50 -12.63 -7.73
C GLU A 236 28.33 -14.14 -7.88
N GLN A 237 28.06 -14.84 -6.77
CA GLN A 237 27.90 -16.30 -6.74
C GLN A 237 26.62 -16.73 -7.45
N GLU A 238 25.52 -16.02 -7.24
CA GLU A 238 24.24 -16.27 -7.89
C GLU A 238 24.32 -15.98 -9.38
N ILE A 239 24.92 -14.86 -9.79
CA ILE A 239 25.13 -14.54 -11.21
C ILE A 239 26.02 -15.60 -11.87
N GLU A 240 27.11 -16.01 -11.23
CA GLU A 240 27.97 -17.09 -11.75
C GLU A 240 27.20 -18.41 -11.86
N ARG A 241 26.35 -18.73 -10.87
CA ARG A 241 25.50 -19.91 -10.91
C ARG A 241 24.52 -19.88 -12.07
N VAL A 242 23.91 -18.73 -12.34
CA VAL A 242 23.02 -18.52 -13.50
C VAL A 242 23.78 -18.72 -14.81
N ILE A 243 24.97 -18.14 -14.97
CA ILE A 243 25.85 -18.33 -16.14
C ILE A 243 26.17 -19.82 -16.35
N GLN A 244 26.53 -20.52 -15.27
CA GLN A 244 26.84 -21.95 -15.32
C GLN A 244 25.63 -22.78 -15.78
N ILE A 245 24.41 -22.42 -15.37
CA ILE A 245 23.18 -23.12 -15.76
C ILE A 245 22.85 -22.84 -17.23
N LEU A 246 22.86 -21.57 -17.64
CA LEU A 246 22.55 -21.15 -19.02
C LEU A 246 23.53 -21.74 -20.04
N SER A 247 24.77 -22.04 -19.63
CA SER A 247 25.79 -22.66 -20.47
C SER A 247 25.63 -24.19 -20.63
N ARG A 248 24.66 -24.82 -19.95
CA ARG A 248 24.42 -26.28 -20.05
C ARG A 248 23.70 -26.64 -21.34
N ARG A 249 23.91 -27.88 -21.79
CA ARG A 249 23.18 -28.46 -22.94
C ARG A 249 21.76 -28.93 -22.60
N LYS A 250 21.52 -29.32 -21.34
CA LYS A 250 20.22 -29.77 -20.81
C LYS A 250 20.04 -29.14 -19.42
N LYS A 251 18.78 -28.90 -19.02
CA LYS A 251 18.45 -28.18 -17.77
C LYS A 251 19.15 -26.81 -17.70
N ASN A 252 19.00 -26.05 -18.77
CA ASN A 252 19.67 -24.78 -19.01
C ASN A 252 18.78 -23.57 -18.74
N ASN A 253 17.69 -23.76 -17.99
CA ASN A 253 16.78 -22.72 -17.56
C ASN A 253 16.91 -22.56 -16.03
N PRO A 254 17.55 -21.50 -15.53
CA PRO A 254 17.58 -21.21 -14.10
C PRO A 254 16.23 -20.68 -13.62
N VAL A 255 15.88 -21.01 -12.37
CA VAL A 255 14.77 -20.37 -11.65
C VAL A 255 15.31 -19.77 -10.37
N LEU A 256 15.22 -18.46 -10.28
CA LEU A 256 15.54 -17.63 -9.14
C LEU A 256 14.43 -17.77 -8.09
N ILE A 257 14.74 -18.39 -6.96
CA ILE A 257 13.78 -18.66 -5.88
C ILE A 257 14.19 -17.87 -4.65
N GLY A 258 13.35 -16.93 -4.25
CA GLY A 258 13.56 -16.12 -3.04
C GLY A 258 12.30 -15.40 -2.63
N GLU A 259 12.30 -14.76 -1.47
CA GLU A 259 11.19 -13.93 -1.03
C GLU A 259 11.05 -12.69 -1.95
N PRO A 260 9.88 -12.01 -1.98
CA PRO A 260 9.74 -10.72 -2.66
C PRO A 260 10.74 -9.68 -2.10
N GLY A 261 11.20 -8.75 -2.94
CA GLY A 261 12.08 -7.66 -2.52
C GLY A 261 13.56 -8.01 -2.35
N VAL A 262 13.99 -9.28 -2.49
CA VAL A 262 15.41 -9.67 -2.33
C VAL A 262 16.34 -9.30 -3.50
N GLY A 263 15.81 -8.67 -4.56
CA GLY A 263 16.58 -8.28 -5.74
C GLY A 263 16.80 -9.40 -6.77
N LYS A 264 15.75 -10.14 -7.13
CA LYS A 264 15.83 -11.20 -8.18
C LYS A 264 16.14 -10.60 -9.55
N SER A 265 15.52 -9.48 -9.89
CA SER A 265 15.74 -8.76 -11.15
C SER A 265 17.16 -8.20 -11.25
N ALA A 266 17.72 -7.71 -10.15
CA ALA A 266 19.11 -7.26 -10.09
C ALA A 266 20.13 -8.34 -10.50
N ILE A 267 19.87 -9.63 -10.23
CA ILE A 267 20.74 -10.73 -10.69
C ILE A 267 20.72 -10.85 -12.23
N VAL A 268 19.57 -10.59 -12.86
CA VAL A 268 19.39 -10.64 -14.31
C VAL A 268 20.04 -9.43 -14.97
N GLU A 269 19.92 -8.25 -14.36
CA GLU A 269 20.62 -7.03 -14.76
C GLU A 269 22.14 -7.21 -14.69
N GLY A 270 22.67 -7.74 -13.59
CA GLY A 270 24.10 -8.05 -13.45
C GLY A 270 24.59 -9.12 -14.42
N LEU A 271 23.72 -10.06 -14.82
CA LEU A 271 24.02 -10.98 -15.91
C LEU A 271 24.14 -10.24 -17.25
N ALA A 272 23.21 -9.32 -17.56
CA ALA A 272 23.23 -8.53 -18.79
C ALA A 272 24.51 -7.69 -18.89
N GLU A 273 24.92 -7.03 -17.81
CA GLU A 273 26.20 -6.31 -17.75
C GLU A 273 27.40 -7.22 -18.02
N ARG A 274 27.42 -8.44 -17.47
CA ARG A 274 28.51 -9.39 -17.71
C ARG A 274 28.53 -9.87 -19.17
N ILE A 275 27.37 -10.02 -19.81
CA ILE A 275 27.28 -10.37 -21.23
C ILE A 275 27.86 -9.25 -22.10
N VAL A 276 27.43 -8.00 -21.88
CA VAL A 276 27.94 -6.81 -22.60
C VAL A 276 29.45 -6.67 -22.43
N ASN A 277 29.95 -6.82 -21.20
CA ASN A 277 31.38 -6.75 -20.88
C ASN A 277 32.18 -8.00 -21.27
N ARG A 278 31.56 -9.00 -21.91
CA ARG A 278 32.17 -10.29 -22.30
C ARG A 278 32.83 -11.05 -21.14
N LYS A 279 32.34 -10.85 -19.91
CA LYS A 279 32.74 -11.57 -18.68
C LYS A 279 31.93 -12.86 -18.47
N VAL A 280 31.57 -13.54 -19.57
CA VAL A 280 30.77 -14.77 -19.58
C VAL A 280 31.41 -15.83 -20.48
N SER A 281 30.88 -17.05 -20.48
CA SER A 281 31.28 -18.09 -21.44
C SER A 281 31.05 -17.63 -22.87
N ARG A 282 31.88 -18.10 -23.82
CA ARG A 282 31.72 -17.84 -25.26
C ARG A 282 30.32 -18.21 -25.80
N ILE A 283 29.65 -19.15 -25.15
CA ILE A 283 28.28 -19.59 -25.52
C ILE A 283 27.24 -18.48 -25.28
N LEU A 284 27.52 -17.58 -24.34
CA LEU A 284 26.63 -16.47 -23.97
C LEU A 284 27.06 -15.15 -24.60
N PHE A 285 28.09 -15.14 -25.45
CA PHE A 285 28.46 -13.92 -26.19
C PHE A 285 27.35 -13.51 -27.14
N ASP A 286 27.13 -12.21 -27.23
CA ASP A 286 26.15 -11.56 -28.11
C ASP A 286 24.70 -12.05 -27.90
N LYS A 287 24.43 -12.73 -26.78
CA LYS A 287 23.06 -13.05 -26.37
C LYS A 287 22.35 -11.81 -25.84
N ARG A 288 21.05 -11.74 -26.09
CA ARG A 288 20.16 -10.67 -25.60
C ARG A 288 19.25 -11.22 -24.51
N ILE A 289 19.09 -10.47 -23.43
CA ILE A 289 18.12 -10.76 -22.37
C ILE A 289 16.93 -9.83 -22.55
N ILE A 290 15.75 -10.41 -22.73
CA ILE A 290 14.49 -9.68 -22.88
C ILE A 290 13.57 -10.06 -21.72
N SER A 291 13.17 -9.06 -20.92
CA SER A 291 12.13 -9.21 -19.90
C SER A 291 10.76 -9.23 -20.57
N LEU A 292 9.91 -10.18 -20.20
CA LEU A 292 8.53 -10.26 -20.69
C LEU A 292 7.58 -9.54 -19.72
N ASP A 293 6.82 -8.58 -20.22
CA ASP A 293 5.78 -7.91 -19.44
C ASP A 293 4.44 -8.64 -19.61
N LEU A 294 4.07 -9.42 -18.60
CA LEU A 294 2.81 -10.16 -18.61
C LEU A 294 1.59 -9.26 -18.47
N ALA A 295 1.72 -8.13 -17.79
CA ALA A 295 0.62 -7.18 -17.66
C ALA A 295 0.27 -6.59 -19.03
N GLN A 296 1.27 -6.22 -19.84
CA GLN A 296 1.04 -5.77 -21.22
C GLN A 296 0.49 -6.86 -22.14
N MET A 297 0.88 -8.12 -21.92
CA MET A 297 0.33 -9.23 -22.71
C MET A 297 -1.15 -9.49 -22.42
N VAL A 298 -1.55 -9.34 -21.15
CA VAL A 298 -2.94 -9.51 -20.68
C VAL A 298 -3.78 -8.25 -20.95
N ALA A 299 -3.17 -7.08 -20.86
CA ALA A 299 -3.79 -5.80 -21.17
C ALA A 299 -4.33 -5.84 -22.60
N GLY A 300 -5.60 -5.50 -22.75
CA GLY A 300 -6.24 -5.64 -24.04
C GLY A 300 -6.38 -7.09 -24.52
N THR A 301 -6.71 -8.02 -23.63
CA THR A 301 -7.22 -9.33 -24.06
C THR A 301 -8.56 -9.58 -23.39
N LYS A 302 -9.64 -9.65 -24.18
CA LYS A 302 -10.99 -9.98 -23.66
C LYS A 302 -11.17 -11.48 -23.46
N TYR A 303 -10.45 -12.27 -24.26
CA TYR A 303 -10.55 -13.71 -24.25
C TYR A 303 -9.18 -14.35 -24.03
N ARG A 304 -9.15 -15.41 -23.23
CA ARG A 304 -7.96 -16.24 -22.98
C ARG A 304 -7.22 -16.66 -24.27
N GLY A 305 -7.96 -16.91 -25.35
CA GLY A 305 -7.37 -17.29 -26.64
C GLY A 305 -6.48 -16.21 -27.27
N GLN A 306 -6.80 -14.92 -27.10
CA GLN A 306 -6.01 -13.81 -27.63
C GLN A 306 -4.66 -13.70 -26.90
N PHE A 307 -4.67 -13.89 -25.59
CA PHE A 307 -3.42 -13.99 -24.81
C PHE A 307 -2.57 -15.18 -25.28
N GLU A 308 -3.19 -16.35 -25.47
CA GLU A 308 -2.48 -17.54 -25.97
C GLU A 308 -1.89 -17.29 -27.37
N GLU A 309 -2.57 -16.54 -28.23
CA GLU A 309 -2.06 -16.14 -29.55
C GLU A 309 -0.87 -15.18 -29.46
N ARG A 310 -0.93 -14.16 -28.60
CA ARG A 310 0.20 -13.25 -28.33
C ARG A 310 1.41 -14.01 -27.78
N LEU A 311 1.19 -14.92 -26.83
CA LEU A 311 2.25 -15.77 -26.28
C LEU A 311 2.82 -16.72 -27.35
N LYS A 312 1.97 -17.24 -28.25
CA LYS A 312 2.42 -18.06 -29.37
C LYS A 312 3.32 -17.28 -30.32
N ALA A 313 2.97 -16.04 -30.64
CA ALA A 313 3.79 -15.16 -31.47
C ALA A 313 5.18 -14.95 -30.85
N VAL A 314 5.23 -14.61 -29.56
CA VAL A 314 6.49 -14.49 -28.80
C VAL A 314 7.30 -15.79 -28.85
N LEU A 315 6.67 -16.95 -28.64
CA LEU A 315 7.37 -18.24 -28.69
C LEU A 315 7.87 -18.60 -30.09
N ASP A 316 7.17 -18.19 -31.14
CA ASP A 316 7.60 -18.41 -32.52
C ASP A 316 8.76 -17.50 -32.93
N GLU A 317 8.83 -16.28 -32.39
CA GLU A 317 10.00 -15.40 -32.53
C GLU A 317 11.23 -15.94 -31.79
N LEU A 318 11.05 -16.43 -30.56
CA LEU A 318 12.14 -17.03 -29.78
C LEU A 318 12.71 -18.29 -30.45
N LYS A 319 11.88 -19.08 -31.14
CA LYS A 319 12.35 -20.24 -31.94
C LYS A 319 13.26 -19.83 -33.09
N LYS A 320 12.97 -18.68 -33.73
CA LYS A 320 13.77 -18.15 -34.85
C LYS A 320 15.06 -17.48 -34.35
N ASN A 321 15.05 -16.99 -33.12
CA ASN A 321 16.14 -16.19 -32.52
C ASN A 321 16.75 -16.87 -31.27
N PRO A 322 17.58 -17.92 -31.42
CA PRO A 322 18.17 -18.67 -30.31
C PRO A 322 19.19 -17.89 -29.45
N GLN A 323 19.60 -16.70 -29.92
CA GLN A 323 20.44 -15.75 -29.19
C GLN A 323 19.69 -15.04 -28.06
N ILE A 324 18.36 -15.12 -28.03
CA ILE A 324 17.53 -14.47 -27.01
C ILE A 324 17.36 -15.38 -25.80
N ILE A 325 17.54 -14.79 -24.61
CA ILE A 325 17.19 -15.37 -23.31
C ILE A 325 15.98 -14.60 -22.80
N LEU A 326 14.89 -15.32 -22.57
CA LEU A 326 13.67 -14.72 -22.03
C LEU A 326 13.76 -14.64 -20.50
N PHE A 327 13.60 -13.46 -19.92
CA PHE A 327 13.37 -13.31 -18.49
C PHE A 327 11.87 -13.21 -18.23
N ILE A 328 11.38 -14.05 -17.32
CA ILE A 328 9.98 -14.07 -16.89
C ILE A 328 9.98 -13.83 -15.39
N ASP A 329 9.61 -12.61 -14.99
CA ASP A 329 9.30 -12.38 -13.59
C ASP A 329 7.99 -13.07 -13.24
N GLU A 330 7.88 -13.52 -11.99
CA GLU A 330 6.72 -14.25 -11.50
C GLU A 330 6.29 -15.43 -12.41
N ILE A 331 7.24 -16.27 -12.84
CA ILE A 331 7.01 -17.35 -13.83
C ILE A 331 5.86 -18.31 -13.48
N HIS A 332 5.46 -18.36 -12.21
CA HIS A 332 4.33 -19.15 -11.74
C HIS A 332 2.98 -18.68 -12.29
N THR A 333 2.83 -17.41 -12.67
CA THR A 333 1.61 -16.83 -13.27
C THR A 333 1.27 -17.49 -14.61
N ILE A 334 2.29 -17.82 -15.40
CA ILE A 334 2.17 -18.53 -16.70
C ILE A 334 1.98 -20.04 -16.50
N VAL A 335 2.46 -20.57 -15.38
CA VAL A 335 2.52 -22.02 -15.09
C VAL A 335 1.36 -22.50 -14.19
N GLY A 336 0.47 -21.59 -13.77
CA GLY A 336 -0.58 -21.83 -12.77
C GLY A 336 -1.39 -23.10 -13.00
N ALA A 337 -1.21 -24.08 -12.11
CA ALA A 337 -1.87 -25.38 -12.14
C ALA A 337 -3.31 -25.27 -11.62
N GLY A 338 -4.22 -24.79 -12.46
CA GLY A 338 -5.66 -25.11 -12.40
C GLY A 338 -6.39 -24.94 -11.05
N SER A 339 -5.96 -24.03 -10.17
CA SER A 339 -6.52 -23.88 -8.82
C SER A 339 -6.90 -22.43 -8.51
N ALA A 340 -7.69 -21.86 -9.41
CA ALA A 340 -8.70 -20.82 -9.19
C ALA A 340 -9.49 -20.67 -10.49
N ALA A 341 -10.80 -20.43 -10.41
CA ALA A 341 -11.61 -20.05 -11.56
C ALA A 341 -11.04 -18.73 -12.11
N GLY A 342 -10.19 -18.80 -13.15
CA GLY A 342 -9.47 -17.65 -13.70
C GLY A 342 -7.98 -17.85 -13.97
N SER A 343 -7.32 -18.90 -13.45
CA SER A 343 -5.88 -19.11 -13.69
C SER A 343 -5.57 -19.57 -15.13
N MET A 344 -4.61 -18.90 -15.76
CA MET A 344 -4.23 -19.04 -17.17
C MET A 344 -3.24 -20.19 -17.38
N ASP A 345 -3.73 -21.42 -17.60
CA ASP A 345 -2.86 -22.58 -17.86
C ASP A 345 -2.24 -22.54 -19.27
N THR A 346 -1.19 -21.73 -19.42
CA THR A 346 -0.36 -21.63 -20.63
C THR A 346 0.92 -22.47 -20.54
N ALA A 347 1.08 -23.22 -19.44
CA ALA A 347 2.14 -24.19 -19.24
C ALA A 347 2.22 -25.20 -20.40
N ASN A 348 1.07 -25.56 -20.98
CA ASN A 348 0.99 -26.49 -22.12
C ASN A 348 1.65 -25.96 -23.40
N MET A 349 1.76 -24.64 -23.56
CA MET A 349 2.47 -24.00 -24.69
C MET A 349 3.98 -23.91 -24.46
N LEU A 350 4.39 -23.65 -23.22
CA LEU A 350 5.81 -23.55 -22.83
C LEU A 350 6.50 -24.92 -22.73
N LYS A 351 5.80 -25.94 -22.22
CA LYS A 351 6.36 -27.28 -22.00
C LYS A 351 7.07 -27.85 -23.24
N PRO A 352 6.48 -27.85 -24.46
CA PRO A 352 7.14 -28.38 -25.64
C PRO A 352 8.35 -27.55 -26.08
N ALA A 353 8.28 -26.22 -25.97
CA ALA A 353 9.36 -25.31 -26.36
C ALA A 353 10.59 -25.44 -25.44
N LEU A 354 10.36 -25.49 -24.13
CA LEU A 354 11.37 -25.78 -23.11
C LEU A 354 11.87 -27.23 -23.22
N ALA A 355 11.00 -28.18 -23.57
CA ALA A 355 11.36 -29.58 -23.69
C ALA A 355 12.36 -29.85 -24.80
N ARG A 356 12.18 -29.16 -25.94
CA ARG A 356 13.04 -29.23 -27.12
C ARG A 356 14.27 -28.32 -27.04
N GLY A 357 14.40 -27.50 -25.99
CA GLY A 357 15.48 -26.52 -25.86
C GLY A 357 15.42 -25.41 -26.90
N GLN A 358 14.24 -25.17 -27.47
CA GLN A 358 14.00 -24.10 -28.46
C GLN A 358 13.86 -22.74 -27.80
N VAL A 359 13.47 -22.72 -26.52
CA VAL A 359 13.38 -21.52 -25.70
C VAL A 359 14.32 -21.70 -24.52
N GLN A 360 15.13 -20.67 -24.27
CA GLN A 360 15.96 -20.54 -23.09
C GLN A 360 15.39 -19.39 -22.25
N CYS A 361 15.11 -19.64 -20.98
CA CYS A 361 14.57 -18.62 -20.09
C CYS A 361 15.18 -18.64 -18.69
N ILE A 362 15.07 -17.50 -18.02
CA ILE A 362 15.33 -17.29 -16.60
C ILE A 362 13.96 -16.99 -15.98
N GLY A 363 13.54 -17.79 -15.00
CA GLY A 363 12.31 -17.52 -14.24
C GLY A 363 12.63 -16.95 -12.87
N ALA A 364 11.77 -16.09 -12.34
CA ALA A 364 11.79 -15.67 -10.94
C ALA A 364 10.44 -15.97 -10.25
N THR A 365 10.47 -16.45 -9.01
CA THR A 365 9.24 -16.77 -8.24
C THR A 365 9.56 -16.91 -6.75
N THR A 366 8.54 -16.97 -5.89
CA THR A 366 8.69 -17.30 -4.47
C THR A 366 8.81 -18.81 -4.26
N LEU A 367 9.28 -19.22 -3.07
CA LEU A 367 9.39 -20.64 -2.73
C LEU A 367 8.02 -21.34 -2.73
N ASP A 368 6.99 -20.64 -2.26
CA ASP A 368 5.64 -21.19 -2.12
C ASP A 368 4.99 -21.40 -3.48
N GLU A 369 5.08 -20.41 -4.38
CA GLU A 369 4.62 -20.52 -5.76
C GLU A 369 5.36 -21.61 -6.53
N TYR A 370 6.69 -21.69 -6.38
CA TYR A 370 7.48 -22.74 -7.01
C TYR A 370 6.97 -24.13 -6.61
N ARG A 371 6.74 -24.35 -5.30
CA ARG A 371 6.22 -25.62 -4.78
C ARG A 371 4.81 -25.92 -5.26
N LYS A 372 3.93 -24.91 -5.31
CA LYS A 372 2.53 -25.08 -5.71
C LYS A 372 2.38 -25.36 -7.20
N ASN A 373 3.13 -24.66 -8.06
CA ASN A 373 2.89 -24.61 -9.51
C ASN A 373 3.94 -25.32 -10.34
N ILE A 374 5.23 -25.26 -9.98
CA ILE A 374 6.33 -25.74 -10.82
C ILE A 374 6.84 -27.12 -10.38
N GLU A 375 6.99 -27.34 -9.08
CA GLU A 375 7.54 -28.59 -8.51
C GLU A 375 6.59 -29.78 -8.67
N LYS A 376 5.27 -29.54 -8.65
CA LYS A 376 4.27 -30.60 -8.90
C LYS A 376 4.26 -31.05 -10.36
N ASP A 377 4.72 -30.21 -11.29
CA ASP A 377 4.77 -30.53 -12.70
C ASP A 377 6.12 -31.14 -13.10
N GLY A 378 6.16 -32.48 -13.15
CA GLY A 378 7.37 -33.20 -13.50
C GLY A 378 7.93 -32.92 -14.91
N ALA A 379 7.18 -32.30 -15.83
CA ALA A 379 7.71 -31.91 -17.13
C ALA A 379 8.55 -30.63 -17.03
N LEU A 380 8.05 -29.63 -16.30
CA LEU A 380 8.73 -28.35 -16.08
C LEU A 380 9.87 -28.47 -15.07
N GLU A 381 9.67 -29.20 -13.98
CA GLU A 381 10.73 -29.44 -12.97
C GLU A 381 11.99 -30.05 -13.60
N ARG A 382 11.82 -30.91 -14.61
CA ARG A 382 12.94 -31.51 -15.35
C ARG A 382 13.68 -30.53 -16.28
N ARG A 383 13.15 -29.33 -16.53
CA ARG A 383 13.75 -28.30 -17.41
C ARG A 383 14.34 -27.13 -16.66
N PHE A 384 13.88 -26.88 -15.44
CA PHE A 384 14.38 -25.83 -14.58
C PHE A 384 15.46 -26.33 -13.61
N GLN A 385 16.34 -25.42 -13.20
CA GLN A 385 17.32 -25.63 -12.15
C GLN A 385 17.15 -24.55 -11.09
N LYS A 386 16.87 -24.96 -9.85
CA LYS A 386 16.66 -24.06 -8.71
C LYS A 386 17.95 -23.30 -8.38
N VAL A 387 17.83 -21.98 -8.18
CA VAL A 387 18.86 -21.07 -7.67
C VAL A 387 18.25 -20.32 -6.48
N PRO A 388 18.54 -20.75 -5.23
CA PRO A 388 18.02 -20.07 -4.04
C PRO A 388 18.71 -18.72 -3.87
N ILE A 389 17.93 -17.69 -3.55
CA ILE A 389 18.41 -16.33 -3.29
C ILE A 389 18.05 -15.98 -1.84
N ALA A 390 19.08 -15.68 -1.05
CA ALA A 390 18.91 -15.16 0.29
C ALA A 390 18.70 -13.63 0.26
N PRO A 391 17.98 -13.05 1.24
CA PRO A 391 17.99 -11.60 1.46
C PRO A 391 19.43 -11.08 1.62
N SER A 392 19.66 -9.82 1.23
CA SER A 392 20.97 -9.18 1.45
C SER A 392 21.21 -8.95 2.94
N THR A 393 22.48 -8.96 3.34
CA THR A 393 22.88 -8.58 4.70
C THR A 393 22.74 -7.07 4.92
N ALA A 394 22.72 -6.61 6.17
CA ALA A 394 22.68 -5.17 6.47
C ALA A 394 23.88 -4.42 5.86
N GLU A 395 25.07 -5.01 5.86
CA GLU A 395 26.29 -4.44 5.28
C GLU A 395 26.22 -4.33 3.74
N GLU A 396 25.75 -5.39 3.08
CA GLU A 396 25.51 -5.37 1.62
C GLU A 396 24.43 -4.35 1.26
N THR A 397 23.36 -4.28 2.05
CA THR A 397 22.25 -3.34 1.83
C THR A 397 22.72 -1.90 1.98
N LEU A 398 23.53 -1.60 3.00
CA LEU A 398 24.15 -0.28 3.15
C LEU A 398 24.96 0.11 1.90
N THR A 399 25.73 -0.83 1.36
CA THR A 399 26.51 -0.63 0.13
C THR A 399 25.61 -0.40 -1.08
N ILE A 400 24.49 -1.14 -1.17
CA ILE A 400 23.47 -0.93 -2.21
C ILE A 400 22.90 0.47 -2.13
N LEU A 401 22.46 0.93 -0.95
CA LEU A 401 21.92 2.28 -0.77
C LEU A 401 22.95 3.36 -1.15
N GLN A 402 24.22 3.19 -0.76
CA GLN A 402 25.29 4.11 -1.14
C GLN A 402 25.49 4.23 -2.66
N ASN A 403 25.34 3.13 -3.39
CA ASN A 403 25.52 3.12 -4.83
C ASN A 403 24.34 3.73 -5.61
N ILE A 404 23.12 3.62 -5.09
CA ILE A 404 21.92 4.18 -5.73
C ILE A 404 21.60 5.60 -5.24
N LYS A 405 22.18 6.02 -4.11
CA LYS A 405 21.96 7.32 -3.45
C LYS A 405 21.92 8.49 -4.42
N GLU A 406 22.93 8.64 -5.29
CA GLU A 406 23.02 9.77 -6.23
C GLU A 406 21.80 9.86 -7.16
N LYS A 407 21.26 8.71 -7.61
CA LYS A 407 20.07 8.69 -8.48
C LYS A 407 18.83 9.21 -7.75
N TYR A 408 18.65 8.85 -6.48
CA TYR A 408 17.54 9.33 -5.66
C TYR A 408 17.72 10.80 -5.22
N GLU A 409 18.96 11.22 -4.95
CA GLU A 409 19.28 12.64 -4.67
C GLU A 409 18.93 13.54 -5.86
N ASP A 410 19.24 13.09 -7.08
CA ASP A 410 18.92 13.82 -8.30
C ASP A 410 17.43 13.80 -8.61
N TYR A 411 16.76 12.66 -8.39
CA TYR A 411 15.32 12.52 -8.63
C TYR A 411 14.48 13.39 -7.68
N HIS A 412 14.78 13.36 -6.38
CA HIS A 412 14.05 14.14 -5.37
C HIS A 412 14.61 15.55 -5.14
N GLY A 413 15.77 15.88 -5.70
CA GLY A 413 16.43 17.16 -5.44
C GLY A 413 16.85 17.36 -3.97
N VAL A 414 17.19 16.26 -3.28
CA VAL A 414 17.62 16.25 -1.87
C VAL A 414 19.05 15.76 -1.73
N ARG A 415 19.60 15.84 -0.52
CA ARG A 415 20.90 15.25 -0.17
C ARG A 415 20.76 14.37 1.06
N TYR A 416 21.11 13.09 0.95
CA TYR A 416 21.07 12.19 2.10
C TYR A 416 22.37 12.31 2.90
N THR A 417 22.28 12.41 4.23
CA THR A 417 23.47 12.25 5.09
C THR A 417 23.88 10.78 5.18
N ASP A 418 25.13 10.51 5.54
CA ASP A 418 25.59 9.12 5.72
C ASP A 418 24.90 8.46 6.92
N GLU A 419 24.54 9.26 7.93
CA GLU A 419 23.73 8.86 9.07
C GLU A 419 22.32 8.47 8.64
N ALA A 420 21.68 9.20 7.73
CA ALA A 420 20.35 8.87 7.21
C ALA A 420 20.34 7.51 6.49
N ILE A 421 21.37 7.24 5.67
CA ILE A 421 21.49 5.96 4.96
C ILE A 421 21.71 4.79 5.93
N LYS A 422 22.53 4.98 6.97
CA LYS A 422 22.70 3.98 8.04
C LYS A 422 21.40 3.75 8.81
N ALA A 423 20.71 4.83 9.17
CA ALA A 423 19.44 4.79 9.87
C ALA A 423 18.37 4.04 9.04
N ALA A 424 18.34 4.24 7.71
CA ALA A 424 17.42 3.53 6.83
C ALA A 424 17.60 2.01 6.93
N VAL A 425 18.84 1.52 7.01
CA VAL A 425 19.11 0.08 7.19
C VAL A 425 18.80 -0.37 8.61
N GLU A 426 19.31 0.31 9.63
CA GLU A 426 19.16 -0.11 11.03
C GLU A 426 17.70 -0.09 11.50
N LEU A 427 16.97 0.99 11.18
CA LEU A 427 15.57 1.15 11.56
C LEU A 427 14.68 0.19 10.77
N THR A 428 14.89 0.00 9.47
CA THR A 428 14.07 -0.97 8.73
C THR A 428 14.42 -2.42 9.09
N ASP A 429 15.65 -2.73 9.53
CA ASP A 429 15.95 -4.08 10.05
C ASP A 429 15.15 -4.38 11.31
N ARG A 430 15.19 -3.42 12.25
CA ARG A 430 14.60 -3.57 13.57
C ARG A 430 13.08 -3.45 13.53
N TYR A 431 12.54 -2.54 12.73
CA TYR A 431 11.14 -2.15 12.81
C TYR A 431 10.24 -2.66 11.67
N VAL A 432 10.78 -2.89 10.47
CA VAL A 432 10.03 -3.40 9.30
C VAL A 432 10.37 -4.88 9.09
N SER A 433 9.51 -5.78 9.60
CA SER A 433 9.83 -7.21 9.69
C SER A 433 9.07 -8.14 8.75
N ASP A 434 8.04 -7.61 8.08
CA ASP A 434 7.23 -8.30 7.07
C ASP A 434 7.83 -8.22 5.67
N ARG A 435 8.81 -7.34 5.46
CA ARG A 435 9.57 -7.18 4.21
C ARG A 435 11.03 -7.58 4.40
N PHE A 436 11.72 -7.81 3.28
CA PHE A 436 13.11 -8.27 3.25
C PHE A 436 14.05 -7.21 2.67
N PHE A 437 15.33 -7.33 2.97
CA PHE A 437 16.37 -6.53 2.34
C PHE A 437 16.66 -6.99 0.90
N PRO A 438 17.03 -6.06 0.00
CA PRO A 438 17.27 -4.62 0.25
C PRO A 438 16.01 -3.74 0.17
N ASP A 439 14.91 -4.23 -0.40
CA ASP A 439 13.68 -3.49 -0.71
C ASP A 439 13.20 -2.54 0.39
N LYS A 440 13.01 -3.05 1.61
CA LYS A 440 12.51 -2.23 2.73
C LYS A 440 13.36 -1.00 3.08
N ALA A 441 14.68 -1.06 2.86
CA ALA A 441 15.58 0.06 3.12
C ALA A 441 15.61 1.06 1.97
N ILE A 442 15.46 0.58 0.74
CA ILE A 442 15.32 1.44 -0.45
C ILE A 442 14.03 2.24 -0.34
N ASP A 443 12.92 1.58 0.00
CA ASP A 443 11.60 2.21 0.19
C ASP A 443 11.65 3.32 1.26
N ALA A 444 12.26 3.05 2.43
CA ALA A 444 12.42 4.05 3.47
C ALA A 444 13.30 5.25 3.06
N MET A 445 14.36 5.02 2.26
CA MET A 445 15.21 6.08 1.73
C MET A 445 14.46 6.92 0.68
N ASP A 446 13.70 6.27 -0.20
CA ASP A 446 12.91 6.90 -1.25
C ASP A 446 11.81 7.79 -0.65
N GLU A 447 11.01 7.24 0.26
CA GLU A 447 9.94 7.96 0.95
C GLU A 447 10.48 9.11 1.82
N ALA A 448 11.67 8.97 2.43
CA ALA A 448 12.35 10.07 3.13
C ALA A 448 12.76 11.21 2.18
N GLY A 449 13.21 10.90 0.98
CA GLY A 449 13.51 11.89 -0.05
C GLY A 449 12.26 12.62 -0.52
N ALA A 450 11.23 11.85 -0.86
CA ALA A 450 9.93 12.39 -1.29
C ALA A 450 9.28 13.28 -0.21
N SER A 451 9.33 12.87 1.06
CA SER A 451 8.76 13.62 2.18
C SER A 451 9.40 15.00 2.36
N VAL A 452 10.74 15.05 2.30
CA VAL A 452 11.50 16.32 2.38
C VAL A 452 11.28 17.17 1.15
N HIS A 453 11.19 16.55 -0.03
CA HIS A 453 10.84 17.26 -1.26
C HIS A 453 9.47 17.93 -1.13
N ILE A 454 8.41 17.17 -0.83
CA ILE A 454 7.03 17.68 -0.73
C ILE A 454 6.90 18.79 0.32
N THR A 455 7.56 18.64 1.48
CA THR A 455 7.46 19.61 2.57
C THR A 455 8.09 20.96 2.22
N ASN A 456 9.15 20.95 1.39
CA ASN A 456 9.94 22.14 1.07
C ASN A 456 9.66 22.72 -0.31
N VAL A 457 8.90 22.03 -1.16
CA VAL A 457 8.43 22.56 -2.45
C VAL A 457 7.29 23.55 -2.20
N VAL A 458 7.66 24.81 -1.97
CA VAL A 458 6.73 25.95 -1.99
C VAL A 458 6.94 26.69 -3.31
N ALA A 459 5.88 26.79 -4.11
CA ALA A 459 5.90 27.58 -5.33
C ALA A 459 6.19 29.06 -4.97
N PRO A 460 7.14 29.73 -5.65
CA PRO A 460 7.39 31.15 -5.47
C PRO A 460 6.10 31.96 -5.69
N LYS A 461 5.85 32.95 -4.84
CA LYS A 461 4.67 33.83 -4.95
C LYS A 461 4.60 34.52 -6.30
N GLU A 462 5.76 34.79 -6.92
CA GLU A 462 5.84 35.35 -8.26
C GLU A 462 5.19 34.43 -9.31
N ILE A 463 5.37 33.11 -9.21
CA ILE A 463 4.77 32.13 -10.12
C ILE A 463 3.26 32.04 -9.87
N GLU A 464 2.82 32.01 -8.61
CA GLU A 464 1.38 32.02 -8.27
C GLU A 464 0.67 33.28 -8.80
N ILE A 465 1.30 34.46 -8.67
CA ILE A 465 0.77 35.72 -9.19
C ILE A 465 0.69 35.68 -10.72
N LEU A 466 1.72 35.18 -11.40
CA LEU A 466 1.73 35.07 -12.87
C LEU A 466 0.71 34.04 -13.38
N GLU A 467 0.50 32.93 -12.66
CA GLU A 467 -0.53 31.94 -13.00
C GLU A 467 -1.95 32.50 -12.80
N ALA A 468 -2.17 33.31 -11.75
CA ALA A 468 -3.42 34.04 -11.55
C ALA A 468 -3.63 35.13 -12.62
N GLU A 469 -2.57 35.84 -13.01
CA GLU A 469 -2.61 36.82 -14.10
C GLU A 469 -2.96 36.12 -15.42
N LEU A 470 -2.33 34.97 -15.72
CA LEU A 470 -2.60 34.15 -16.90
C LEU A 470 -4.07 33.71 -16.94
N ALA A 471 -4.63 33.28 -15.80
CA ALA A 471 -6.04 32.94 -15.70
C ALA A 471 -6.95 34.13 -16.03
N SER A 472 -6.66 35.31 -15.48
CA SER A 472 -7.42 36.54 -15.78
C SER A 472 -7.31 36.95 -17.25
N VAL A 473 -6.12 36.82 -17.86
CA VAL A 473 -5.89 37.16 -19.26
C VAL A 473 -6.64 36.19 -20.18
N ARG A 474 -6.70 34.90 -19.83
CA ARG A 474 -7.51 33.90 -20.53
C ARG A 474 -9.00 34.21 -20.46
N GLU A 475 -9.49 34.59 -19.29
CA GLU A 475 -10.89 34.99 -19.11
C GLU A 475 -11.23 36.25 -19.91
N ASN A 476 -10.38 37.27 -19.85
CA ASN A 476 -10.52 38.52 -20.60
C ASN A 476 -10.45 38.30 -22.13
N LYS A 477 -9.60 37.39 -22.59
CA LYS A 477 -9.56 36.96 -24.00
C LYS A 477 -10.87 36.29 -24.40
N LEU A 478 -11.37 35.37 -23.58
CA LEU A 478 -12.66 34.69 -23.78
C LEU A 478 -13.83 35.68 -23.85
N SER A 479 -13.87 36.67 -22.95
CA SER A 479 -14.92 37.70 -22.93
C SER A 479 -14.83 38.65 -24.14
N ALA A 480 -13.62 39.05 -24.55
CA ALA A 480 -13.40 39.86 -25.75
C ALA A 480 -13.82 39.12 -27.04
N VAL A 481 -13.55 37.81 -27.13
CA VAL A 481 -14.02 36.95 -28.23
C VAL A 481 -15.55 36.83 -28.23
N LYS A 482 -16.17 36.62 -27.06
CA LYS A 482 -17.64 36.58 -26.91
C LYS A 482 -18.30 37.91 -27.33
N ALA A 483 -17.64 39.04 -27.05
CA ALA A 483 -18.11 40.37 -27.44
C ALA A 483 -17.77 40.75 -28.90
N GLN A 484 -17.20 39.82 -29.69
CA GLN A 484 -16.74 40.05 -31.07
C GLN A 484 -15.71 41.20 -31.22
N ASN A 485 -15.01 41.55 -30.14
CA ASN A 485 -13.95 42.55 -30.16
C ASN A 485 -12.60 41.87 -30.45
N TYR A 486 -12.38 41.55 -31.73
CA TYR A 486 -11.21 40.77 -32.19
C TYR A 486 -9.87 41.48 -31.96
N GLU A 487 -9.84 42.82 -32.01
CA GLU A 487 -8.63 43.60 -31.77
C GLU A 487 -8.20 43.51 -30.30
N LEU A 488 -9.16 43.61 -29.38
CA LEU A 488 -8.92 43.41 -27.95
C LEU A 488 -8.55 41.95 -27.63
N ALA A 489 -9.20 40.97 -28.28
CA ALA A 489 -8.85 39.56 -28.13
C ALA A 489 -7.43 39.22 -28.61
N ALA A 490 -6.98 39.85 -29.71
CA ALA A 490 -5.60 39.72 -30.19
C ALA A 490 -4.60 40.27 -29.17
N SER A 491 -4.92 41.41 -28.53
CA SER A 491 -4.07 41.98 -27.47
C SER A 491 -3.94 41.05 -26.26
N PHE A 492 -5.04 40.42 -25.82
CA PHE A 492 -5.00 39.44 -24.72
C PHE A 492 -4.29 38.13 -25.11
N ARG A 493 -4.34 37.70 -26.39
CA ARG A 493 -3.55 36.55 -26.87
C ARG A 493 -2.04 36.81 -26.77
N ASP A 494 -1.61 38.00 -27.16
CA ASP A 494 -0.19 38.37 -27.11
C ASP A 494 0.28 38.55 -25.65
N GLN A 495 -0.60 39.05 -24.76
CA GLN A 495 -0.37 39.05 -23.31
C GLN A 495 -0.28 37.61 -22.75
N GLU A 496 -1.20 36.72 -23.13
CA GLU A 496 -1.18 35.30 -22.70
C GLU A 496 0.16 34.63 -23.04
N ARG A 497 0.63 34.79 -24.28
CA ARG A 497 1.92 34.24 -24.72
C ARG A 497 3.08 34.82 -23.91
N ARG A 498 3.04 36.12 -23.61
CA ARG A 498 4.08 36.79 -22.80
C ARG A 498 4.07 36.27 -21.36
N THR A 499 2.91 36.17 -20.72
CA THR A 499 2.78 35.66 -19.35
C THR A 499 3.19 34.18 -19.28
N GLN A 500 2.85 33.36 -20.29
CA GLN A 500 3.34 31.98 -20.39
C GLN A 500 4.87 31.88 -20.49
N GLN A 501 5.48 32.75 -21.30
CA GLN A 501 6.95 32.82 -21.39
C GLN A 501 7.58 33.24 -20.06
N GLN A 502 6.99 34.21 -19.36
CA GLN A 502 7.46 34.63 -18.04
C GLN A 502 7.33 33.51 -17.01
N ILE A 503 6.22 32.77 -17.00
CA ILE A 503 6.04 31.59 -16.13
C ILE A 503 7.10 30.53 -16.45
N ALA A 504 7.38 30.24 -17.72
CA ALA A 504 8.39 29.26 -18.10
C ALA A 504 9.81 29.70 -17.68
N GLU A 505 10.14 30.98 -17.84
CA GLU A 505 11.42 31.54 -17.38
C GLU A 505 11.56 31.50 -15.86
N GLU A 506 10.52 31.89 -15.11
CA GLU A 506 10.54 31.85 -13.64
C GLU A 506 10.55 30.40 -13.11
N LYS A 507 9.81 29.47 -13.74
CA LYS A 507 9.88 28.03 -13.40
C LYS A 507 11.29 27.48 -13.60
N LYS A 508 11.93 27.81 -14.74
CA LYS A 508 13.32 27.39 -14.99
C LYS A 508 14.30 27.98 -13.98
N LYS A 509 14.17 29.27 -13.63
CA LYS A 509 15.01 29.90 -12.59
C LYS A 509 14.79 29.23 -11.23
N TRP A 510 13.55 28.89 -10.91
CA TRP A 510 13.22 28.21 -9.66
C TRP A 510 13.79 26.80 -9.61
N GLU A 511 13.65 25.99 -10.68
CA GLU A 511 14.30 24.68 -10.80
C GLU A 511 15.83 24.77 -10.64
N GLU A 512 16.46 25.77 -11.25
CA GLU A 512 17.89 26.03 -11.09
C GLU A 512 18.27 26.44 -9.65
N GLN A 513 17.39 27.15 -8.94
CA GLN A 513 17.59 27.52 -7.53
C GLN A 513 17.39 26.34 -6.59
N MET A 514 16.37 25.51 -6.83
CA MET A 514 16.10 24.28 -6.08
C MET A 514 17.22 23.27 -6.27
N SER A 515 17.73 23.11 -7.49
CA SER A 515 18.89 22.25 -7.77
C SER A 515 20.16 22.71 -7.03
N LYS A 516 20.33 24.04 -6.83
CA LYS A 516 21.44 24.61 -6.05
C LYS A 516 21.24 24.50 -4.54
N HIS A 517 20.01 24.46 -4.06
CA HIS A 517 19.66 24.39 -2.64
C HIS A 517 18.92 23.09 -2.35
N ARG A 518 19.65 21.97 -2.43
CA ARG A 518 19.11 20.66 -2.05
C ARG A 518 18.94 20.59 -0.54
N GLU A 519 17.73 20.28 -0.12
CA GLU A 519 17.42 20.04 1.28
C GLU A 519 18.08 18.74 1.75
N THR A 520 18.47 18.70 3.03
CA THR A 520 19.19 17.56 3.59
C THR A 520 18.23 16.61 4.29
N VAL A 521 18.30 15.32 3.93
CA VAL A 521 17.61 14.23 4.63
C VAL A 521 18.53 13.72 5.73
N ASP A 522 18.11 13.86 6.98
CA ASP A 522 18.81 13.40 8.17
C ASP A 522 18.20 12.10 8.75
N GLU A 523 18.81 11.60 9.83
CA GLU A 523 18.31 10.42 10.56
C GLU A 523 16.88 10.60 11.08
N ASN A 524 16.49 11.81 11.49
CA ASN A 524 15.17 12.07 12.08
C ASN A 524 14.06 11.97 11.03
N VAL A 525 14.32 12.42 9.80
CA VAL A 525 13.38 12.26 8.69
C VAL A 525 13.16 10.78 8.38
N VAL A 526 14.24 10.00 8.28
CA VAL A 526 14.15 8.55 8.03
C VAL A 526 13.39 7.86 9.16
N ALA A 527 13.66 8.21 10.41
CA ALA A 527 12.91 7.73 11.56
C ALA A 527 11.42 8.08 11.45
N HIS A 528 11.07 9.32 11.08
CA HIS A 528 9.68 9.72 10.91
C HIS A 528 8.96 8.91 9.83
N VAL A 529 9.63 8.66 8.70
CA VAL A 529 9.08 7.84 7.62
C VAL A 529 8.89 6.39 8.06
N VAL A 530 9.89 5.76 8.65
CA VAL A 530 9.76 4.38 9.16
C VAL A 530 8.65 4.28 10.21
N ALA A 531 8.44 5.33 11.01
CA ALA A 531 7.31 5.42 11.94
C ALA A 531 5.95 5.38 11.23
N LEU A 532 5.80 6.14 10.13
CA LEU A 532 4.59 6.13 9.31
C LEU A 532 4.37 4.76 8.65
N MET A 533 5.42 4.17 8.08
CA MET A 533 5.38 2.84 7.45
C MET A 533 4.92 1.74 8.43
N THR A 534 5.40 1.81 9.67
CA THR A 534 5.20 0.74 10.67
C THR A 534 4.06 1.01 11.65
N GLY A 535 3.56 2.25 11.69
CA GLY A 535 2.63 2.73 12.72
C GLY A 535 3.27 2.85 14.12
N VAL A 536 4.61 2.79 14.22
CA VAL A 536 5.33 3.01 15.48
C VAL A 536 5.62 4.51 15.64
N PRO A 537 5.37 5.14 16.79
CA PRO A 537 5.69 6.55 17.00
C PRO A 537 7.16 6.89 16.76
N ALA A 538 7.42 7.95 15.99
CA ALA A 538 8.75 8.41 15.58
C ALA A 538 9.68 8.71 16.78
N GLU A 539 9.12 9.19 17.89
CA GLU A 539 9.86 9.43 19.14
C GLU A 539 10.58 8.18 19.66
N ARG A 540 10.09 6.98 19.34
CA ARG A 540 10.71 5.71 19.73
C ARG A 540 11.84 5.26 18.82
N LEU A 541 11.93 5.85 17.64
CA LEU A 541 12.98 5.57 16.66
C LEU A 541 14.18 6.49 16.86
N SER A 542 14.06 7.47 17.77
CA SER A 542 15.10 8.44 18.14
C SER A 542 15.72 8.13 19.53
N THR A 543 16.77 8.86 19.89
CA THR A 543 17.56 8.74 21.13
C THR A 543 16.78 8.96 22.44
N GLY A 544 15.50 9.36 22.37
CA GLY A 544 14.62 9.60 23.53
C GLY A 544 14.04 8.35 24.23
N GLU A 545 14.17 7.15 23.64
CA GLU A 545 13.62 5.91 24.22
C GLU A 545 14.19 5.62 25.62
N GLY A 546 15.47 5.95 25.86
CA GLY A 546 16.15 5.67 27.12
C GLY A 546 15.55 6.39 28.33
N GLU A 547 15.24 7.69 28.21
CA GLU A 547 14.68 8.47 29.32
C GLU A 547 13.23 8.05 29.61
N ARG A 548 12.46 7.72 28.56
CA ARG A 548 11.10 7.18 28.73
C ARG A 548 11.08 5.83 29.42
N LEU A 549 12.02 4.94 29.07
CA LEU A 549 12.18 3.67 29.79
C LEU A 549 12.55 3.89 31.26
N ARG A 550 13.28 4.97 31.57
CA ARG A 550 13.69 5.31 32.94
C ARG A 550 12.51 5.78 33.81
N THR A 551 11.63 6.63 33.28
CA THR A 551 10.46 7.15 34.04
C THR A 551 9.25 6.22 34.03
N MET A 552 9.27 5.16 33.22
CA MET A 552 8.18 4.21 33.02
C MET A 552 7.53 3.68 34.31
N ALA A 553 8.31 3.34 35.33
CA ALA A 553 7.76 2.80 36.57
C ALA A 553 6.93 3.85 37.31
N ASP A 554 7.42 5.09 37.39
CA ASP A 554 6.75 6.17 38.09
C ASP A 554 5.46 6.57 37.37
N ASP A 555 5.51 6.68 36.04
CA ASP A 555 4.34 6.98 35.22
C ASP A 555 3.24 5.91 35.37
N LEU A 556 3.61 4.62 35.36
CA LEU A 556 2.65 3.53 35.55
C LEU A 556 2.06 3.50 36.97
N LYS A 557 2.85 3.82 38.01
CA LYS A 557 2.37 3.91 39.40
C LYS A 557 1.35 5.03 39.61
N THR A 558 1.40 6.11 38.82
CA THR A 558 0.36 7.14 38.89
C THR A 558 -1.00 6.65 38.38
N LYS A 559 -1.00 5.69 37.45
CA LYS A 559 -2.22 5.16 36.80
C LYS A 559 -2.75 3.89 37.49
N VAL A 560 -1.86 3.00 37.95
CA VAL A 560 -2.20 1.68 38.51
C VAL A 560 -2.02 1.71 40.03
N VAL A 561 -3.12 1.55 40.77
CA VAL A 561 -3.14 1.71 42.22
C VAL A 561 -2.81 0.40 42.94
N GLY A 562 -1.88 0.46 43.91
CA GLY A 562 -1.65 -0.60 44.88
C GLY A 562 -0.85 -1.80 44.36
N GLN A 563 -0.12 -1.63 43.25
CA GLN A 563 0.63 -2.71 42.58
C GLN A 563 2.09 -2.29 42.27
N ASP A 564 2.67 -1.46 43.12
CA ASP A 564 3.97 -0.82 42.89
C ASP A 564 5.09 -1.85 42.70
N THR A 565 5.09 -2.91 43.51
CA THR A 565 6.08 -4.00 43.44
C THR A 565 5.96 -4.81 42.14
N ALA A 566 4.74 -4.99 41.64
CA ALA A 566 4.45 -5.66 40.38
C ALA A 566 4.95 -4.82 39.19
N ILE A 567 4.69 -3.51 39.24
CA ILE A 567 5.13 -2.54 38.23
C ILE A 567 6.65 -2.50 38.16
N GLU A 568 7.34 -2.36 39.29
CA GLU A 568 8.80 -2.27 39.34
C GLU A 568 9.48 -3.51 38.73
N LYS A 569 9.04 -4.71 39.12
CA LYS A 569 9.59 -5.96 38.58
C LYS A 569 9.39 -6.07 37.06
N MET A 570 8.18 -5.79 36.60
CA MET A 570 7.85 -5.83 35.18
C MET A 570 8.70 -4.81 34.39
N VAL A 571 8.78 -3.58 34.87
CA VAL A 571 9.57 -2.51 34.22
C VAL A 571 11.06 -2.86 34.18
N HIS A 572 11.63 -3.37 35.27
CA HIS A 572 13.03 -3.82 35.28
C HIS A 572 13.30 -4.96 34.28
N ALA A 573 12.36 -5.88 34.08
CA ALA A 573 12.50 -6.91 33.06
C ALA A 573 12.44 -6.33 31.64
N ILE A 574 11.50 -5.41 31.37
CA ILE A 574 11.38 -4.72 30.08
C ILE A 574 12.64 -3.90 29.76
N GLN A 575 13.13 -3.10 30.73
CA GLN A 575 14.34 -2.29 30.60
C GLN A 575 15.56 -3.15 30.23
N ARG A 576 15.77 -4.28 30.91
CA ARG A 576 16.87 -5.22 30.60
C ARG A 576 16.80 -5.74 29.16
N ASN A 577 15.60 -6.08 28.69
CA ASN A 577 15.41 -6.62 27.34
C ASN A 577 15.58 -5.53 26.27
N ARG A 578 15.14 -4.30 26.53
CA ARG A 578 15.24 -3.16 25.60
C ARG A 578 16.65 -2.60 25.43
N LEU A 579 17.49 -2.67 26.47
CA LEU A 579 18.89 -2.22 26.43
C LEU A 579 19.83 -3.19 25.68
N GLY A 580 19.30 -4.17 24.94
CA GLY A 580 20.10 -5.14 24.17
C GLY A 580 20.91 -6.11 25.04
N LEU A 581 20.67 -6.15 26.36
CA LEU A 581 21.36 -7.05 27.29
C LEU A 581 20.87 -8.51 27.19
N ARG A 582 19.95 -8.79 26.26
CA ARG A 582 19.35 -10.11 26.04
C ARG A 582 19.17 -10.39 24.56
N ASN A 583 18.96 -11.66 24.23
CA ASN A 583 18.73 -12.14 22.87
C ASN A 583 17.57 -11.42 22.17
N GLU A 584 17.89 -10.67 21.11
CA GLU A 584 16.97 -9.92 20.24
C GLU A 584 15.93 -10.80 19.53
N LYS A 585 16.12 -12.12 19.53
CA LYS A 585 15.15 -13.05 18.95
C LYS A 585 13.93 -13.28 19.83
N LYS A 586 13.90 -12.80 21.07
CA LYS A 586 12.78 -13.02 22.00
C LYS A 586 11.82 -11.83 22.03
N PRO A 587 10.56 -12.04 22.50
CA PRO A 587 9.66 -10.93 22.81
C PRO A 587 10.27 -9.92 23.78
N ILE A 588 9.79 -8.67 23.77
CA ILE A 588 10.21 -7.59 24.67
C ILE A 588 10.06 -8.00 26.14
N GLY A 589 9.07 -8.82 26.45
CA GLY A 589 8.90 -9.40 27.78
C GLY A 589 7.88 -10.52 27.78
N SER A 590 8.12 -11.57 28.57
CA SER A 590 7.13 -12.63 28.85
C SER A 590 6.84 -12.72 30.36
N PHE A 591 5.60 -12.42 30.75
CA PHE A 591 5.22 -12.29 32.16
C PHE A 591 4.04 -13.17 32.51
N LEU A 592 4.10 -13.80 33.69
CA LEU A 592 2.94 -14.45 34.31
C LEU A 592 2.41 -13.59 35.46
N PHE A 593 1.23 -13.03 35.28
CA PHE A 593 0.51 -12.21 36.25
C PHE A 593 -0.36 -13.11 37.13
N LEU A 594 -0.04 -13.17 38.42
CA LEU A 594 -0.73 -13.98 39.41
C LEU A 594 -1.42 -13.11 40.45
N GLY A 595 -2.67 -13.42 40.74
CA GLY A 595 -3.42 -12.74 41.79
C GLY A 595 -4.91 -13.03 41.68
N PRO A 596 -5.75 -12.54 42.60
CA PRO A 596 -7.20 -12.71 42.52
C PRO A 596 -7.81 -11.96 41.34
N THR A 597 -9.07 -12.24 41.03
CA THR A 597 -9.84 -11.45 40.06
C THR A 597 -10.08 -10.04 40.58
N GLY A 598 -9.93 -9.03 39.71
CA GLY A 598 -10.28 -7.64 40.05
C GLY A 598 -9.21 -6.81 40.75
N VAL A 599 -7.98 -7.31 40.87
CA VAL A 599 -6.84 -6.56 41.46
C VAL A 599 -6.07 -5.68 40.47
N GLY A 600 -6.38 -5.74 39.17
CA GLY A 600 -5.78 -4.85 38.16
C GLY A 600 -4.84 -5.50 37.13
N LYS A 601 -4.72 -6.84 37.07
CA LYS A 601 -3.87 -7.56 36.08
C LYS A 601 -4.06 -7.08 34.64
N THR A 602 -5.30 -7.14 34.14
CA THR A 602 -5.67 -6.68 32.79
C THR A 602 -5.52 -5.17 32.63
N TYR A 603 -5.73 -4.40 33.71
CA TYR A 603 -5.61 -2.94 33.66
C TYR A 603 -4.15 -2.50 33.53
N LEU A 604 -3.22 -3.14 34.24
CA LEU A 604 -1.78 -2.92 34.06
C LEU A 604 -1.35 -3.25 32.63
N ALA A 605 -1.81 -4.37 32.06
CA ALA A 605 -1.54 -4.73 30.67
C ALA A 605 -2.03 -3.66 29.69
N LYS A 606 -3.25 -3.12 29.90
CA LYS A 606 -3.79 -2.03 29.08
C LYS A 606 -2.97 -0.74 29.19
N LYS A 607 -2.61 -0.34 30.41
CA LYS A 607 -1.78 0.87 30.62
C LYS A 607 -0.35 0.71 30.15
N LEU A 608 0.16 -0.52 30.17
CA LEU A 608 1.43 -0.85 29.55
C LEU A 608 1.36 -0.69 28.03
N ALA A 609 0.28 -1.17 27.38
CA ALA A 609 0.09 -0.99 25.94
C ALA A 609 0.00 0.50 25.57
N GLU A 610 -0.78 1.29 26.31
CA GLU A 610 -0.84 2.74 26.12
C GLU A 610 0.53 3.40 26.29
N TYR A 611 1.31 3.00 27.30
CA TYR A 611 2.62 3.60 27.56
C TYR A 611 3.68 3.20 26.52
N LEU A 612 3.76 1.90 26.21
CA LEU A 612 4.77 1.34 25.32
C LEU A 612 4.41 1.49 23.85
N PHE A 613 3.13 1.63 23.51
CA PHE A 613 2.64 1.65 22.13
C PHE A 613 1.87 2.91 21.74
N GLU A 614 1.53 3.81 22.67
CA GLU A 614 0.73 5.04 22.42
C GLU A 614 -0.64 4.79 21.80
N ASP A 615 -1.07 3.54 21.81
CA ASP A 615 -2.37 3.10 21.32
C ASP A 615 -2.99 2.18 22.38
N GLU A 616 -4.14 2.56 22.94
CA GLU A 616 -4.88 1.67 23.84
C GLU A 616 -5.34 0.38 23.11
N ASN A 617 -5.47 0.43 21.78
CA ASN A 617 -5.83 -0.71 20.92
C ASN A 617 -4.62 -1.53 20.46
N ALA A 618 -3.41 -1.22 20.95
CA ALA A 618 -2.23 -2.07 20.79
C ALA A 618 -2.22 -3.23 21.80
N MET A 619 -3.32 -3.50 22.49
CA MET A 619 -3.50 -4.71 23.31
C MET A 619 -4.32 -5.76 22.57
N ILE A 620 -3.69 -6.88 22.23
CA ILE A 620 -4.37 -8.05 21.68
C ILE A 620 -4.79 -8.95 22.84
N ARG A 621 -6.08 -8.97 23.16
CA ARG A 621 -6.63 -9.83 24.22
C ARG A 621 -7.17 -11.13 23.65
N VAL A 622 -6.83 -12.24 24.29
CA VAL A 622 -7.30 -13.58 23.97
C VAL A 622 -7.71 -14.29 25.26
N ASP A 623 -8.98 -14.72 25.34
CA ASP A 623 -9.51 -15.44 26.50
C ASP A 623 -9.23 -16.94 26.36
N MET A 624 -8.44 -17.50 27.28
CA MET A 624 -8.05 -18.91 27.24
C MET A 624 -9.19 -19.88 27.57
N SER A 625 -10.32 -19.38 28.08
CA SER A 625 -11.53 -20.17 28.26
C SER A 625 -12.16 -20.59 26.92
N GLU A 626 -11.90 -19.85 25.83
CA GLU A 626 -12.33 -20.24 24.48
C GLU A 626 -11.47 -21.38 23.89
N TYR A 627 -10.31 -21.67 24.49
CA TYR A 627 -9.29 -22.60 23.98
C TYR A 627 -9.11 -23.84 24.87
N MET A 628 -10.16 -24.25 25.60
CA MET A 628 -10.16 -25.43 26.47
C MET A 628 -10.03 -26.74 25.69
N GLU A 629 -10.53 -26.76 24.45
CA GLU A 629 -10.61 -27.98 23.63
C GLU A 629 -9.54 -28.01 22.55
N LYS A 630 -9.01 -29.20 22.24
CA LYS A 630 -7.91 -29.33 21.29
C LYS A 630 -8.19 -28.70 19.92
N PHE A 631 -9.41 -28.81 19.38
CA PHE A 631 -9.74 -28.24 18.07
C PHE A 631 -9.81 -26.71 18.09
N SER A 632 -10.18 -26.10 19.22
CA SER A 632 -10.24 -24.64 19.36
C SER A 632 -8.86 -23.99 19.29
N VAL A 633 -7.79 -24.69 19.70
CA VAL A 633 -6.40 -24.23 19.60
C VAL A 633 -6.00 -23.90 18.16
N SER A 634 -6.53 -24.65 17.19
CA SER A 634 -6.29 -24.37 15.77
C SER A 634 -6.77 -22.97 15.35
N ARG A 635 -7.77 -22.39 16.01
CA ARG A 635 -8.22 -21.02 15.71
C ARG A 635 -7.18 -19.95 16.06
N LEU A 636 -6.22 -20.20 16.96
CA LEU A 636 -5.15 -19.23 17.28
C LEU A 636 -4.17 -19.06 16.12
N VAL A 637 -3.85 -20.16 15.46
CA VAL A 637 -2.76 -20.27 14.46
C VAL A 637 -3.31 -20.39 13.04
N GLY A 638 -4.55 -20.83 12.89
CA GLY A 638 -5.25 -21.12 11.65
C GLY A 638 -5.59 -22.61 11.55
N ALA A 639 -6.73 -22.92 10.91
CA ALA A 639 -7.09 -24.32 10.65
C ALA A 639 -6.05 -24.95 9.70
N PRO A 640 -5.73 -26.25 9.81
CA PRO A 640 -4.85 -26.93 8.88
C PRO A 640 -5.51 -27.12 7.49
N PRO A 641 -4.72 -27.39 6.43
CA PRO A 641 -5.26 -27.59 5.08
C PRO A 641 -6.36 -28.65 5.04
N GLY A 642 -7.50 -28.33 4.43
CA GLY A 642 -8.65 -29.22 4.27
C GLY A 642 -9.75 -29.09 5.35
N TYR A 643 -9.62 -28.16 6.29
CA TYR A 643 -10.65 -27.82 7.28
C TYR A 643 -11.33 -26.48 6.97
N VAL A 644 -12.59 -26.31 7.40
CA VAL A 644 -13.33 -25.04 7.25
C VAL A 644 -12.58 -23.92 7.99
N GLY A 645 -12.37 -22.78 7.32
CA GLY A 645 -11.61 -21.64 7.87
C GLY A 645 -10.09 -21.71 7.62
N TYR A 646 -9.62 -22.61 6.74
CA TYR A 646 -8.19 -22.66 6.34
C TYR A 646 -7.68 -21.33 5.77
N GLU A 647 -8.53 -20.60 5.05
CA GLU A 647 -8.15 -19.33 4.38
C GLU A 647 -8.24 -18.10 5.30
N GLU A 648 -8.87 -18.19 6.48
CA GLU A 648 -9.11 -17.04 7.36
C GLU A 648 -7.90 -16.67 8.25
N GLY A 649 -6.80 -17.45 8.19
CA GLY A 649 -5.65 -17.26 9.07
C GLY A 649 -5.95 -17.53 10.55
N GLY A 650 -4.95 -17.40 11.42
CA GLY A 650 -5.14 -17.58 12.87
C GLY A 650 -5.53 -16.29 13.58
N GLN A 651 -6.40 -16.36 14.58
CA GLN A 651 -6.87 -15.20 15.34
C GLN A 651 -5.73 -14.48 16.08
N LEU A 652 -4.71 -15.19 16.53
CA LEU A 652 -3.54 -14.59 17.18
C LEU A 652 -2.49 -14.20 16.13
N THR A 653 -2.17 -15.12 15.21
CA THR A 653 -1.13 -14.91 14.19
C THR A 653 -1.47 -13.76 13.25
N GLU A 654 -2.72 -13.60 12.81
CA GLU A 654 -3.16 -12.46 11.97
C GLU A 654 -3.09 -11.14 12.72
N ARG A 655 -3.59 -11.09 13.96
CA ARG A 655 -3.60 -9.84 14.74
C ARG A 655 -2.19 -9.35 15.05
N VAL A 656 -1.28 -10.27 15.38
CA VAL A 656 0.13 -9.93 15.63
C VAL A 656 0.85 -9.59 14.32
N ARG A 657 0.53 -10.26 13.19
CA ARG A 657 1.11 -9.85 11.90
C ARG A 657 0.70 -8.43 11.51
N ARG A 658 -0.57 -8.05 11.72
CA ARG A 658 -1.07 -6.70 11.43
C ARG A 658 -0.60 -5.64 12.44
N LYS A 659 -0.42 -6.03 13.70
CA LYS A 659 0.06 -5.16 14.79
C LYS A 659 1.22 -5.85 15.55
N PRO A 660 2.44 -5.86 14.96
CA PRO A 660 3.60 -6.53 15.57
C PRO A 660 4.07 -5.85 16.85
N TYR A 661 3.73 -4.57 17.03
CA TYR A 661 3.93 -3.79 18.25
C TYR A 661 2.69 -3.84 19.11
N SER A 662 2.62 -4.84 19.98
CA SER A 662 1.44 -5.04 20.81
C SER A 662 1.72 -5.74 22.13
N VAL A 663 0.83 -5.51 23.09
CA VAL A 663 0.74 -6.32 24.29
C VAL A 663 -0.21 -7.48 24.00
N VAL A 664 0.31 -8.71 24.00
CA VAL A 664 -0.50 -9.92 23.84
C VAL A 664 -0.91 -10.40 25.24
N LEU A 665 -2.20 -10.24 25.56
CA LEU A 665 -2.78 -10.65 26.83
C LEU A 665 -3.52 -11.97 26.68
N LEU A 666 -2.99 -13.02 27.32
CA LEU A 666 -3.58 -14.35 27.41
C LEU A 666 -4.24 -14.50 28.78
N ASP A 667 -5.56 -14.35 28.83
CA ASP A 667 -6.32 -14.29 30.09
C ASP A 667 -6.72 -15.70 30.55
N GLU A 668 -6.55 -16.01 31.84
CA GLU A 668 -6.95 -17.28 32.48
C GLU A 668 -6.29 -18.55 31.88
N ILE A 669 -4.96 -18.53 31.72
CA ILE A 669 -4.20 -19.60 31.05
C ILE A 669 -4.39 -20.99 31.66
N GLU A 670 -4.77 -21.10 32.95
CA GLU A 670 -5.04 -22.39 33.58
C GLU A 670 -6.25 -23.13 32.99
N LYS A 671 -7.07 -22.47 32.17
CA LYS A 671 -8.20 -23.07 31.46
C LYS A 671 -7.83 -23.64 30.10
N ALA A 672 -6.72 -23.18 29.50
CA ALA A 672 -6.32 -23.58 28.17
C ALA A 672 -6.00 -25.08 28.06
N HIS A 673 -6.20 -25.62 26.85
CA HIS A 673 -5.67 -26.92 26.49
C HIS A 673 -4.12 -26.95 26.52
N ALA A 674 -3.53 -28.12 26.81
CA ALA A 674 -2.09 -28.31 26.89
C ALA A 674 -1.32 -27.86 25.62
N ASP A 675 -1.93 -28.03 24.44
CA ASP A 675 -1.32 -27.65 23.16
C ASP A 675 -1.08 -26.13 23.02
N VAL A 676 -1.82 -25.29 23.75
CA VAL A 676 -1.57 -23.84 23.77
C VAL A 676 -0.19 -23.54 24.35
N PHE A 677 0.22 -24.26 25.40
CA PHE A 677 1.52 -24.05 26.04
C PHE A 677 2.68 -24.34 25.11
N ASN A 678 2.55 -25.33 24.20
CA ASN A 678 3.57 -25.63 23.20
C ASN A 678 3.76 -24.47 22.22
N LEU A 679 2.66 -23.83 21.79
CA LEU A 679 2.73 -22.63 20.95
C LEU A 679 3.42 -21.48 21.70
N LEU A 680 3.08 -21.27 22.97
CA LEU A 680 3.69 -20.21 23.78
C LEU A 680 5.18 -20.44 24.03
N LEU A 681 5.61 -21.69 24.22
CA LEU A 681 7.03 -22.03 24.33
C LEU A 681 7.80 -21.60 23.07
N GLN A 682 7.27 -21.89 21.88
CA GLN A 682 7.87 -21.46 20.62
C GLN A 682 7.98 -19.93 20.54
N VAL A 683 6.91 -19.23 20.88
CA VAL A 683 6.88 -17.76 20.86
C VAL A 683 7.89 -17.16 21.85
N MET A 684 7.97 -17.67 23.08
CA MET A 684 8.89 -17.15 24.11
C MET A 684 10.38 -17.47 23.83
N ASP A 685 10.65 -18.49 23.01
CA ASP A 685 12.01 -18.92 22.69
C ASP A 685 12.56 -18.28 21.42
N GLU A 686 11.76 -18.30 20.36
CA GLU A 686 12.18 -17.88 19.02
C GLU A 686 11.61 -16.52 18.62
N GLY A 687 10.66 -15.98 19.40
CA GLY A 687 9.95 -14.75 19.05
C GLY A 687 9.20 -14.87 17.73
N GLN A 688 8.89 -16.09 17.29
CA GLN A 688 8.22 -16.36 16.04
C GLN A 688 7.20 -17.49 16.22
N LEU A 689 6.12 -17.43 15.44
CA LEU A 689 5.12 -18.49 15.33
C LEU A 689 4.82 -18.73 13.86
N THR A 690 4.82 -19.98 13.45
CA THR A 690 4.42 -20.34 12.07
C THR A 690 2.92 -20.62 12.06
N ASP A 691 2.20 -19.93 11.18
CA ASP A 691 0.77 -20.14 10.99
C ASP A 691 0.45 -21.41 10.17
N SER A 692 -0.82 -21.76 10.02
CA SER A 692 -1.22 -22.95 9.25
C SER A 692 -0.99 -22.84 7.73
N LEU A 693 -0.78 -21.62 7.22
CA LEU A 693 -0.42 -21.34 5.83
C LEU A 693 1.10 -21.38 5.60
N GLY A 694 1.89 -21.60 6.66
CA GLY A 694 3.35 -21.65 6.61
C GLY A 694 4.03 -20.28 6.75
N ARG A 695 3.27 -19.21 7.01
CA ARG A 695 3.79 -17.86 7.20
C ARG A 695 4.40 -17.73 8.59
N ARG A 696 5.57 -17.12 8.70
CA ARG A 696 6.23 -16.85 9.99
C ARG A 696 5.78 -15.49 10.50
N VAL A 697 5.13 -15.48 11.66
CA VAL A 697 4.68 -14.26 12.36
C VAL A 697 5.70 -13.88 13.43
N ASN A 698 6.08 -12.60 13.46
CA ASN A 698 7.08 -12.07 14.37
C ASN A 698 6.45 -11.54 15.67
N PHE A 699 6.91 -12.05 16.81
CA PHE A 699 6.52 -11.66 18.18
C PHE A 699 7.64 -10.92 18.92
N LYS A 700 8.81 -10.68 18.31
CA LYS A 700 9.94 -9.99 18.96
C LYS A 700 9.54 -8.61 19.52
N ASN A 701 8.64 -7.91 18.82
CA ASN A 701 8.17 -6.58 19.20
C ASN A 701 6.92 -6.59 20.10
N THR A 702 6.59 -7.75 20.69
CA THR A 702 5.43 -7.90 21.58
C THR A 702 5.84 -8.01 23.05
N VAL A 703 4.94 -7.60 23.95
CA VAL A 703 4.99 -7.99 25.37
C VAL A 703 3.91 -9.03 25.61
N ILE A 704 4.31 -10.21 26.06
CA ILE A 704 3.40 -11.32 26.33
C ILE A 704 3.05 -11.29 27.82
N ILE A 705 1.78 -11.07 28.11
CA ILE A 705 1.23 -11.10 29.47
C ILE A 705 0.27 -12.26 29.56
N ILE A 706 0.54 -13.15 30.50
CA ILE A 706 -0.27 -14.33 30.78
C ILE A 706 -0.89 -14.13 32.15
N THR A 707 -2.21 -14.16 32.27
CA THR A 707 -2.86 -14.03 33.58
C THR A 707 -3.26 -15.40 34.10
N SER A 708 -3.17 -15.58 35.42
CA SER A 708 -3.71 -16.74 36.08
C SER A 708 -4.25 -16.42 37.47
N ASN A 709 -5.30 -17.14 37.87
CA ASN A 709 -5.86 -17.07 39.22
C ASN A 709 -5.38 -18.22 40.12
N VAL A 710 -4.38 -19.00 39.68
CA VAL A 710 -3.79 -20.12 40.44
C VAL A 710 -3.22 -19.64 41.78
N GLY A 711 -3.41 -20.45 42.83
CA GLY A 711 -2.91 -20.15 44.19
C GLY A 711 -3.82 -19.25 45.03
N THR A 712 -4.78 -18.55 44.43
CA THR A 712 -5.59 -17.53 45.14
C THR A 712 -6.56 -18.10 46.17
N ARG A 713 -7.13 -19.29 45.94
CA ARG A 713 -8.03 -19.95 46.91
C ARG A 713 -7.30 -20.47 48.15
N GLN A 714 -6.13 -21.07 47.95
CA GLN A 714 -5.31 -21.63 49.04
C GLN A 714 -4.77 -20.54 49.97
N LEU A 715 -4.54 -19.33 49.43
CA LEU A 715 -4.22 -18.14 50.20
C LEU A 715 -5.38 -17.66 51.08
N LYS A 716 -6.64 -17.78 50.62
CA LYS A 716 -7.82 -17.35 51.37
C LYS A 716 -8.11 -18.22 52.58
N ASP A 717 -8.00 -19.54 52.42
CA ASP A 717 -8.31 -20.50 53.49
C ASP A 717 -7.33 -20.39 54.67
N PHE A 718 -6.13 -19.84 54.45
CA PHE A 718 -5.11 -19.66 55.48
C PHE A 718 -5.16 -18.29 56.19
N GLY A 719 -5.73 -17.27 55.54
CA GLY A 719 -5.80 -15.91 56.06
C GLY A 719 -6.80 -15.70 57.21
N GLN A 720 -7.67 -16.68 57.48
CA GLN A 720 -8.72 -16.62 58.52
C GLN A 720 -8.32 -17.28 59.86
N GLY A 721 -7.05 -17.22 60.25
CA GLY A 721 -6.65 -17.51 61.63
C GLY A 721 -7.00 -16.34 62.56
N ILE A 722 -8.05 -16.49 63.37
CA ILE A 722 -8.46 -15.51 64.39
C ILE A 722 -7.39 -15.45 65.50
N GLY A 723 -6.65 -14.33 65.59
CA GLY A 723 -5.77 -14.04 66.73
C GLY A 723 -4.69 -13.00 66.41
N PHE A 724 -4.60 -11.96 67.26
CA PHE A 724 -3.62 -10.86 67.30
C PHE A 724 -2.29 -11.14 66.59
N ARG A 725 -1.89 -10.29 65.63
CA ARG A 725 -0.58 -10.36 64.95
C ARG A 725 0.23 -9.09 65.12
N SER A 726 1.54 -9.29 65.36
CA SER A 726 2.58 -8.25 65.47
C SER A 726 3.28 -8.09 64.12
N GLU A 727 3.96 -6.96 63.87
CA GLU A 727 4.68 -6.68 62.59
C GLU A 727 5.69 -7.77 62.20
N LYS A 728 6.26 -8.52 63.16
CA LYS A 728 7.14 -9.67 62.88
C LYS A 728 6.42 -10.86 62.23
N ASP A 729 5.09 -10.94 62.36
CA ASP A 729 4.29 -11.99 61.73
C ASP A 729 4.07 -11.72 60.23
N GLU A 730 4.18 -10.49 59.75
CA GLU A 730 3.89 -10.14 58.35
C GLU A 730 4.95 -10.69 57.37
N GLU A 731 6.23 -10.63 57.71
CA GLU A 731 7.31 -11.17 56.87
C GLU A 731 7.24 -12.70 56.76
N ALA A 732 7.05 -13.39 57.88
CA ALA A 732 6.85 -14.84 57.90
C ALA A 732 5.60 -15.25 57.11
N ASN A 733 4.54 -14.44 57.17
CA ASN A 733 3.31 -14.69 56.41
C ASN A 733 3.50 -14.48 54.90
N LYS A 734 4.30 -13.50 54.48
CA LYS A 734 4.65 -13.27 53.06
C LYS A 734 5.50 -14.41 52.49
N GLU A 735 6.49 -14.88 53.24
CA GLU A 735 7.33 -16.01 52.81
C GLU A 735 6.54 -17.31 52.70
N HIS A 736 5.66 -17.57 53.68
CA HIS A 736 4.78 -18.73 53.64
C HIS A 736 3.77 -18.66 52.49
N SER A 737 3.15 -17.50 52.28
CA SER A 737 2.26 -17.22 51.15
C SER A 737 2.93 -17.50 49.80
N ARG A 738 4.19 -17.06 49.65
CA ARG A 738 4.98 -17.29 48.44
C ARG A 738 5.26 -18.79 48.22
N SER A 739 5.53 -19.54 49.30
CA SER A 739 5.74 -21.00 49.21
C SER A 739 4.48 -21.75 48.76
N VAL A 740 3.30 -21.32 49.21
CA VAL A 740 2.01 -21.89 48.80
C VAL A 740 1.74 -21.62 47.33
N ILE A 741 1.96 -20.38 46.88
CA ILE A 741 1.83 -20.00 45.46
C ILE A 741 2.80 -20.83 44.62
N GLN A 742 4.07 -20.96 45.02
CA GLN A 742 5.05 -21.73 44.26
C GLN A 742 4.65 -23.21 44.12
N LYS A 743 4.12 -23.83 45.18
CA LYS A 743 3.61 -25.21 45.12
C LYS A 743 2.40 -25.32 44.20
N ALA A 744 1.51 -24.34 44.21
CA ALA A 744 0.35 -24.31 43.31
C ALA A 744 0.78 -24.16 41.84
N LEU A 745 1.73 -23.26 41.57
CA LEU A 745 2.30 -23.06 40.23
C LEU A 745 2.94 -24.32 39.68
N ASN A 746 3.81 -24.97 40.45
CA ASN A 746 4.50 -26.19 40.03
C ASN A 746 3.54 -27.38 39.81
N LYS A 747 2.31 -27.31 40.35
CA LYS A 747 1.27 -28.31 40.12
C LYS A 747 0.50 -28.06 38.82
N THR A 748 0.28 -26.79 38.47
CA THR A 748 -0.52 -26.41 37.30
C THR A 748 0.33 -26.24 36.03
N PHE A 749 1.54 -25.70 36.16
CA PHE A 749 2.42 -25.38 35.04
C PHE A 749 3.68 -26.23 35.07
N SER A 750 4.17 -26.62 33.90
CA SER A 750 5.42 -27.35 33.79
C SER A 750 6.62 -26.46 34.16
N PRO A 751 7.69 -27.02 34.73
CA PRO A 751 8.93 -26.25 34.98
C PRO A 751 9.50 -25.65 33.69
N GLU A 752 9.34 -26.33 32.56
CA GLU A 752 9.76 -25.84 31.26
C GLU A 752 9.09 -24.51 30.90
N PHE A 753 7.77 -24.42 31.05
CA PHE A 753 7.01 -23.20 30.79
C PHE A 753 7.44 -22.06 31.73
N LEU A 754 7.57 -22.35 33.03
CA LEU A 754 7.95 -21.34 34.02
C LEU A 754 9.36 -20.77 33.76
N ASN A 755 10.30 -21.59 33.30
CA ASN A 755 11.66 -21.18 33.00
C ASN A 755 11.79 -20.34 31.71
N ARG A 756 10.75 -20.27 30.87
CA ARG A 756 10.74 -19.40 29.67
C ARG A 756 10.17 -18.01 29.92
N LEU A 757 9.54 -17.81 31.08
CA LEU A 757 9.08 -16.50 31.52
C LEU A 757 10.26 -15.64 31.97
N ASP A 758 10.14 -14.34 31.76
CA ASP A 758 11.12 -13.37 32.24
C ASP A 758 10.98 -13.10 33.73
N ASP A 759 9.74 -13.03 34.18
CA ASP A 759 9.41 -12.92 35.59
C ASP A 759 7.96 -13.38 35.88
N ILE A 760 7.73 -13.75 37.13
CA ILE A 760 6.42 -14.05 37.68
C ILE A 760 5.99 -12.87 38.55
N ILE A 761 4.99 -12.14 38.10
CA ILE A 761 4.51 -10.91 38.72
C ILE A 761 3.34 -11.24 39.65
N LEU A 762 3.57 -11.08 40.94
CA LEU A 762 2.56 -11.27 41.99
C LEU A 762 1.80 -9.96 42.20
N PHE A 763 0.48 -10.03 42.16
CA PHE A 763 -0.42 -8.90 42.46
C PHE A 763 -0.96 -9.03 43.88
N ASP A 764 -0.84 -7.94 44.62
CA ASP A 764 -1.31 -7.84 45.99
C ASP A 764 -2.84 -7.63 46.04
N GLN A 765 -3.47 -8.03 47.14
CA GLN A 765 -4.87 -7.72 47.37
C GLN A 765 -5.03 -6.22 47.65
N LEU A 766 -6.07 -5.61 47.08
CA LEU A 766 -6.39 -4.21 47.32
C LEU A 766 -6.96 -4.05 48.73
N GLY A 767 -6.36 -3.15 49.52
CA GLY A 767 -6.85 -2.72 50.82
C GLY A 767 -7.76 -1.48 50.71
N LYS A 768 -8.28 -1.04 51.86
CA LYS A 768 -9.24 0.08 51.94
C LYS A 768 -8.66 1.39 51.40
N THR A 769 -7.38 1.65 51.66
CA THR A 769 -6.66 2.84 51.19
C THR A 769 -6.54 2.87 49.66
N GLU A 770 -6.25 1.72 49.05
CA GLU A 770 -6.13 1.60 47.60
C GLU A 770 -7.49 1.78 46.92
N ILE A 771 -8.54 1.15 47.47
CA ILE A 771 -9.90 1.28 46.93
C ILE A 771 -10.37 2.73 46.98
N ARG A 772 -10.10 3.46 48.07
CA ARG A 772 -10.45 4.89 48.18
C ARG A 772 -9.76 5.71 47.09
N ARG A 773 -8.46 5.49 46.84
CA ARG A 773 -7.76 6.14 45.72
C ARG A 773 -8.38 5.78 44.36
N MET A 774 -8.83 4.54 44.16
CA MET A 774 -9.53 4.14 42.94
C MET A 774 -10.87 4.88 42.77
N VAL A 775 -11.61 5.10 43.87
CA VAL A 775 -12.83 5.93 43.85
C VAL A 775 -12.49 7.32 43.33
N ASP A 776 -11.45 7.97 43.87
CA ASP A 776 -11.06 9.32 43.42
C ASP A 776 -10.72 9.38 41.93
N ILE A 777 -10.05 8.35 41.40
CA ILE A 777 -9.68 8.28 39.97
C ILE A 777 -10.93 8.14 39.09
N GLU A 778 -11.82 7.19 39.40
CA GLU A 778 -13.05 6.97 38.61
C GLU A 778 -14.01 8.15 38.74
N LEU A 779 -14.08 8.78 39.92
CA LEU A 779 -14.91 9.95 40.18
C LEU A 779 -14.55 11.13 39.29
N LYS A 780 -13.26 11.37 38.99
CA LYS A 780 -12.83 12.46 38.09
C LYS A 780 -13.52 12.38 36.72
N ALA A 781 -13.62 11.17 36.15
CA ALA A 781 -14.27 10.98 34.86
C ALA A 781 -15.78 11.23 34.93
N VAL A 782 -16.43 10.77 36.01
CA VAL A 782 -17.86 11.00 36.27
C VAL A 782 -18.15 12.49 36.44
N LEU A 783 -17.40 13.19 37.28
CA LEU A 783 -17.55 14.63 37.53
C LEU A 783 -17.35 15.45 36.26
N ALA A 784 -16.38 15.11 35.41
CA ALA A 784 -16.17 15.80 34.14
C ALA A 784 -17.36 15.65 33.17
N ARG A 785 -18.08 14.51 33.19
CA ARG A 785 -19.30 14.33 32.40
C ARG A 785 -20.46 15.13 32.96
N ILE A 786 -20.61 15.15 34.28
CA ILE A 786 -21.66 15.90 34.98
C ILE A 786 -21.49 17.41 34.76
N HIS A 787 -20.26 17.92 34.85
CA HIS A 787 -19.93 19.31 34.56
C HIS A 787 -20.27 19.69 33.11
N ARG A 788 -19.98 18.83 32.12
CA ARG A 788 -20.38 19.07 30.72
C ARG A 788 -21.89 19.10 30.52
N ALA A 789 -22.65 18.38 31.35
CA ALA A 789 -24.10 18.43 31.34
C ALA A 789 -24.67 19.71 31.99
N GLY A 790 -23.80 20.54 32.59
CA GLY A 790 -24.15 21.82 33.21
C GLY A 790 -24.48 21.72 34.71
N TYR A 791 -24.01 20.68 35.39
CA TYR A 791 -24.20 20.49 36.83
C TYR A 791 -22.84 20.38 37.53
N ASP A 792 -22.71 20.94 38.72
CA ASP A 792 -21.51 20.80 39.53
C ASP A 792 -21.78 19.84 40.69
N LEU A 793 -20.85 18.92 40.95
CA LEU A 793 -21.01 17.90 41.97
C LEU A 793 -19.74 17.78 42.82
N VAL A 794 -19.91 17.80 44.15
CA VAL A 794 -18.84 17.62 45.13
C VAL A 794 -19.20 16.46 46.04
N LEU A 795 -18.27 15.54 46.27
CA LEU A 795 -18.44 14.42 47.21
C LEU A 795 -17.58 14.65 48.45
N THR A 796 -18.16 14.47 49.64
CA THR A 796 -17.39 14.48 50.90
C THR A 796 -16.56 13.21 51.06
N ASP A 797 -15.58 13.24 51.95
CA ASP A 797 -14.73 12.08 52.24
C ASP A 797 -15.53 10.89 52.80
N GLU A 798 -16.57 11.16 53.59
CA GLU A 798 -17.46 10.12 54.12
C GLU A 798 -18.27 9.44 53.00
N ALA A 799 -18.73 10.21 52.00
CA ALA A 799 -19.40 9.65 50.83
C ALA A 799 -18.48 8.73 50.03
N LYS A 800 -17.22 9.14 49.86
CA LYS A 800 -16.20 8.32 49.19
C LYS A 800 -15.90 7.04 49.95
N ASP A 801 -15.84 7.09 51.28
CA ASP A 801 -15.63 5.92 52.13
C ASP A 801 -16.79 4.92 52.06
N VAL A 802 -18.03 5.42 51.98
CA VAL A 802 -19.21 4.57 51.76
C VAL A 802 -19.17 3.90 50.38
N ILE A 803 -18.81 4.66 49.33
CA ILE A 803 -18.66 4.11 47.97
C ILE A 803 -17.54 3.07 47.93
N ALA A 804 -16.41 3.34 48.58
CA ALA A 804 -15.29 2.39 48.67
C ALA A 804 -15.71 1.10 49.39
N THR A 805 -16.50 1.21 50.46
CA THR A 805 -16.98 0.06 51.23
C THR A 805 -18.00 -0.77 50.45
N LYS A 806 -18.95 -0.13 49.76
CA LYS A 806 -19.96 -0.81 48.94
C LYS A 806 -19.40 -1.36 47.62
N GLY A 807 -18.42 -0.67 47.06
CA GLY A 807 -17.78 -1.02 45.78
C GLY A 807 -16.63 -2.02 45.88
N TYR A 808 -16.32 -2.48 47.08
CA TYR A 808 -15.29 -3.49 47.33
C TYR A 808 -15.89 -4.83 47.72
N ASP A 809 -15.43 -5.87 47.04
CA ASP A 809 -15.76 -7.24 47.36
C ASP A 809 -14.48 -8.08 47.48
N LEU A 810 -14.39 -8.88 48.55
CA LEU A 810 -13.21 -9.72 48.84
C LEU A 810 -12.96 -10.83 47.78
N GLN A 811 -13.97 -11.18 46.99
CA GLN A 811 -13.92 -12.16 45.91
C GLN A 811 -13.75 -11.52 44.54
N TYR A 812 -14.41 -10.40 44.27
CA TYR A 812 -14.42 -9.73 42.97
C TYR A 812 -13.52 -8.48 42.87
N GLY A 813 -12.86 -8.10 43.97
CA GLY A 813 -11.99 -6.93 44.05
C GLY A 813 -12.77 -5.63 43.84
N ALA A 814 -12.17 -4.69 43.12
CA ALA A 814 -12.78 -3.39 42.78
C ALA A 814 -13.72 -3.44 41.56
N ARG A 815 -14.06 -4.63 41.02
CA ARG A 815 -14.96 -4.75 39.85
C ARG A 815 -16.35 -4.10 40.07
N PRO A 816 -16.99 -4.20 41.25
CA PRO A 816 -18.28 -3.56 41.50
C PRO A 816 -18.22 -2.03 41.60
N LEU A 817 -17.04 -1.43 41.69
CA LEU A 817 -16.87 -0.01 41.98
C LEU A 817 -17.56 0.91 40.97
N LYS A 818 -17.42 0.63 39.67
CA LYS A 818 -18.08 1.41 38.61
C LYS A 818 -19.60 1.34 38.71
N ARG A 819 -20.14 0.16 38.97
CA ARG A 819 -21.58 -0.04 39.16
C ARG A 819 -22.07 0.66 40.43
N THR A 820 -21.26 0.67 41.48
CA THR A 820 -21.58 1.37 42.74
C THR A 820 -21.60 2.87 42.53
N LEU A 821 -20.63 3.42 41.79
CA LEU A 821 -20.62 4.84 41.39
C LEU A 821 -21.84 5.19 40.52
N GLN A 822 -22.17 4.35 39.54
CA GLN A 822 -23.36 4.55 38.72
C GLN A 822 -24.62 4.60 39.59
N ASN A 823 -24.84 3.60 40.43
CA ASN A 823 -26.04 3.50 41.27
C ASN A 823 -26.13 4.60 42.35
N GLU A 824 -25.03 4.89 43.05
CA GLU A 824 -25.04 5.80 44.21
C GLU A 824 -24.79 7.26 43.84
N VAL A 825 -24.26 7.55 42.64
CA VAL A 825 -23.95 8.91 42.19
C VAL A 825 -24.77 9.28 40.96
N GLU A 826 -24.63 8.54 39.85
CA GLU A 826 -25.27 8.92 38.57
C GLU A 826 -26.79 8.75 38.60
N ASP A 827 -27.29 7.61 39.06
CA ASP A 827 -28.73 7.33 39.13
C ASP A 827 -29.41 8.29 40.09
N ARG A 828 -28.81 8.54 41.27
CA ARG A 828 -29.31 9.53 42.23
C ARG A 828 -29.36 10.94 41.65
N LEU A 829 -28.30 11.37 40.96
CA LEU A 829 -28.30 12.68 40.31
C LEU A 829 -29.38 12.76 39.23
N THR A 830 -29.58 11.68 38.47
CA THR A 830 -30.60 11.59 37.42
C THR A 830 -32.01 11.75 38.02
N ASP A 831 -32.31 11.07 39.12
CA ASP A 831 -33.60 11.18 39.81
C ASP A 831 -33.88 12.61 40.31
N LEU A 832 -32.85 13.30 40.81
CA LEU A 832 -32.97 14.69 41.29
C LEU A 832 -33.18 15.69 40.15
N ILE A 833 -32.52 15.46 39.01
CA ILE A 833 -32.72 16.26 37.79
C ILE A 833 -34.14 16.05 37.25
N LEU A 834 -34.60 14.80 37.16
CA LEU A 834 -35.94 14.46 36.64
C LEU A 834 -37.07 14.94 37.54
N SER A 835 -36.86 14.97 38.86
CA SER A 835 -37.83 15.50 39.83
C SER A 835 -37.85 17.04 39.91
N GLY A 836 -36.96 17.73 39.18
CA GLY A 836 -36.88 19.19 39.14
C GLY A 836 -36.33 19.83 40.42
N GLN A 837 -35.63 19.05 41.25
CA GLN A 837 -35.04 19.53 42.51
C GLN A 837 -33.70 20.25 42.32
N ILE A 838 -33.10 20.17 41.12
CA ILE A 838 -31.80 20.76 40.79
C ILE A 838 -31.88 21.53 39.47
N GLU A 839 -31.37 22.75 39.46
CA GLU A 839 -31.22 23.56 38.25
C GLU A 839 -29.79 23.53 37.70
N LYS A 840 -29.63 23.82 36.40
CA LYS A 840 -28.31 23.90 35.77
C LYS A 840 -27.49 25.04 36.37
N GLY A 841 -26.22 24.78 36.67
CA GLY A 841 -25.29 25.71 37.33
C GLY A 841 -25.32 25.65 38.86
N GLN A 842 -26.15 24.80 39.46
CA GLN A 842 -26.16 24.57 40.90
C GLN A 842 -25.06 23.57 41.29
N THR A 843 -24.34 23.85 42.39
CA THR A 843 -23.37 22.93 42.97
C THR A 843 -24.05 22.04 44.00
N LEU A 844 -24.05 20.73 43.74
CA LEU A 844 -24.61 19.74 44.63
C LEU A 844 -23.51 19.10 45.49
N THR A 845 -23.77 18.92 46.78
CA THR A 845 -22.86 18.20 47.67
C THR A 845 -23.46 16.86 48.07
N LEU A 846 -22.79 15.76 47.73
CA LEU A 846 -23.13 14.42 48.22
C LEU A 846 -22.30 14.10 49.46
N SER A 847 -22.98 13.76 50.55
CA SER A 847 -22.38 13.31 51.81
C SER A 847 -22.88 11.91 52.17
N ALA A 848 -22.41 11.35 53.28
CA ALA A 848 -22.92 10.08 53.79
C ALA A 848 -23.49 10.24 55.21
N ARG A 849 -24.61 9.56 55.47
CA ARG A 849 -25.22 9.42 56.80
C ARG A 849 -25.75 8.00 56.97
N ASP A 850 -25.44 7.38 58.11
CA ASP A 850 -25.88 6.01 58.44
C ASP A 850 -25.53 4.94 57.37
N GLY A 851 -24.45 5.14 56.62
CA GLY A 851 -24.01 4.23 55.55
C GLY A 851 -24.72 4.41 54.20
N GLU A 852 -25.56 5.44 54.07
CA GLU A 852 -26.23 5.83 52.84
C GLU A 852 -25.73 7.17 52.33
N ILE A 853 -25.68 7.32 51.01
CA ILE A 853 -25.37 8.61 50.37
C ILE A 853 -26.61 9.50 50.48
N ILE A 854 -26.40 10.77 50.83
CA ILE A 854 -27.44 11.78 50.91
C ILE A 854 -26.98 13.06 50.22
N VAL A 855 -27.94 13.80 49.66
CA VAL A 855 -27.70 15.13 49.11
C VAL A 855 -27.77 16.14 50.25
N GLN A 856 -26.75 16.99 50.37
CA GLN A 856 -26.83 18.19 51.21
C GLN A 856 -27.34 19.34 50.34
N GLU A 857 -28.52 19.85 50.67
CA GLU A 857 -28.96 21.15 50.17
C GLU A 857 -28.03 22.23 50.73
N GLN A 858 -27.46 23.07 49.85
CA GLN A 858 -26.79 24.28 50.30
C GLN A 858 -27.82 25.16 51.01
N ALA A 859 -27.53 25.49 52.27
CA ALA A 859 -28.32 26.43 53.07
C ALA A 859 -28.26 27.86 52.51
#